data_AF-A0A952V4I7-F1
#
_entry.id   AF-A0A952V4I7-F1
#
_cell.length_a   1.000
_cell.length_b   1.000
_cell.length_c   1.000
_cell.angle_alpha   90.00
_cell.angle_beta   90.00
_cell.angle_gamma   90.00
#
_symmetry.space_group_name_H-M   'P 1'
#
loop_
_entity.id
_entity.type
_entity.pdbx_description
1 polymer ?
#
loop_
_entity_poly.entity_id
_entity_poly.type
_entity_poly.pdbx_seq_one_letter_code
_entity_poly.pdbx_strand_id
1 'polypeptide(L)'
;MRALRLRLLLLACAVLTIAGVLFACSQTPTSVPIRTFERAQRVDTICLRVRGPDAPEPLPPAGCAPVPPFGDGSVLENQLFALVTQTTRGEVAVVNLSASEVVDQNHAVPGLNFLPVGAIPTDVAATPDGRMAFVAAAEPNKFAIYGIPGHRIMGDRAPRRDPDGPTTLGSWPVCRLPQRPGALSVVPRGTLDDLAAYELVVVLPGDRVNPAKIVTIDPKPFLRATPRKNGAGDVLDDFGAGPSLPPGELVDCPVTSAIELAGGDAIPASFVPGARWDDGVKWVDGGIDLTCAAADRPASCGLRPCACPSRLAGPDGGAPLPVDGGAETCEPDAGGDADAGAPEEEVALDLGPLDAPQPVAIARDDQTLFIADDALPLVHVIDLSTPGAPVEREPFVVSSLADPTRAASIRDLAVSPPTREYRRFLYAVDRKDGTIAVFDVTNLATAERTPMRRPHPELNPFQPEDRIGFGAPVVAVAFARHDFPLKRVNGLGLPTAQSGLLCNPNPNVDLKADPNGDLGAAYRASSSDVDVGLVPTRLRGIFAFATLTTGEIVAIDVDDWDAPCRRPQDLSSSESGVAVNIGALSVPQPAPAPGDVDPYHAPIPAPESVSQEIFFPVSAPHRIRSTFLLRDDLTTGKHVPYLPSAPSITGTGAPLALFGQGSEATPRLRPTAARPGVSAGTEEVGVRFSIDTPDVHFDQEWTVTYEGKLPGFEGLPAAIATRDEYRTLTLSQPQARFCAKGVEDWVLGAERANAVTNALAASGRPGYSERLDRRMMDYVQITDELLPATDPYWSLPDLQGADACWEGELARSAAEDPRVPGRRHAACSSYFGTVQQQNATRDFPILEAYDDHVVVGRFATIAPNKTREAIYSDASNVPYMKLARCCFHNQAGFTVRGGAQWITVGTTLGFMSHLLPDATGRCVPSCDPREQLLNGRAPALPYGPGEFAPHRDTPLAMRNPAFSFFVQNGFTIDPESTGGGLTAVDSVPTRETFYAFQTRGQFSPLVIDLTSATGSTSVNPQSMRFIETLGQIAVVDGAAQGLVLIDLSLVSIARAPYY
;
A
#
# COMPACT_ATOMS: atom_id res chain seq x y z
N MET A 1 67.55 48.41 -40.08
CA MET A 1 67.05 47.37 -39.16
C MET A 1 66.75 47.82 -37.72
N ARG A 2 67.39 48.87 -37.16
CA ARG A 2 66.98 49.42 -35.84
C ARG A 2 65.69 50.24 -35.84
N ALA A 3 65.34 50.90 -36.95
CA ALA A 3 64.08 51.66 -37.07
C ALA A 3 62.83 50.78 -37.22
N LEU A 4 62.97 49.54 -37.72
CA LEU A 4 61.85 48.59 -37.88
C LEU A 4 61.49 47.91 -36.54
N ARG A 5 62.48 47.68 -35.66
CA ARG A 5 62.25 47.13 -34.32
C ARG A 5 61.54 48.12 -33.37
N LEU A 6 61.79 49.42 -33.52
CA LEU A 6 61.14 50.44 -32.70
C LEU A 6 59.67 50.64 -33.09
N ARG A 7 59.34 50.51 -34.39
CA ARG A 7 57.94 50.57 -34.88
C ARG A 7 57.13 49.32 -34.54
N LEU A 8 57.75 48.12 -34.50
CA LEU A 8 57.07 46.91 -34.04
C LEU A 8 56.79 46.92 -32.53
N LEU A 9 57.69 47.47 -31.71
CA LEU A 9 57.48 47.57 -30.26
C LEU A 9 56.38 48.60 -29.90
N LEU A 10 56.29 49.71 -30.63
CA LEU A 10 55.23 50.70 -30.46
C LEU A 10 53.86 50.18 -30.91
N LEU A 11 53.80 49.33 -31.95
CA LEU A 11 52.55 48.67 -32.35
C LEU A 11 52.11 47.61 -31.33
N ALA A 12 53.06 46.86 -30.75
CA ALA A 12 52.75 45.86 -29.72
C ALA A 12 52.23 46.49 -28.41
N CYS A 13 52.77 47.65 -28.00
CA CYS A 13 52.24 48.38 -26.84
C CYS A 13 50.87 49.03 -27.09
N ALA A 14 50.55 49.43 -28.33
CA ALA A 14 49.22 49.97 -28.66
C ALA A 14 48.14 48.88 -28.73
N VAL A 15 48.49 47.65 -29.10
CA VAL A 15 47.54 46.52 -29.09
C VAL A 15 47.29 46.00 -27.66
N LEU A 16 48.28 46.08 -26.77
CA LEU A 16 48.12 45.69 -25.36
C LEU A 16 47.34 46.71 -24.51
N THR A 17 47.32 47.99 -24.87
CA THR A 17 46.49 48.99 -24.16
C THR A 17 45.03 49.03 -24.66
N ILE A 18 44.73 48.56 -25.87
CA ILE A 18 43.36 48.43 -26.37
C ILE A 18 42.69 47.12 -25.88
N ALA A 19 43.46 46.06 -25.61
CA ALA A 19 42.93 44.84 -25.00
C ALA A 19 42.60 44.99 -23.50
N GLY A 20 43.19 45.97 -22.81
CA GLY A 20 42.93 46.24 -21.38
C GLY A 20 41.71 47.11 -21.07
N VAL A 21 41.06 47.70 -22.07
CA VAL A 21 39.89 48.60 -21.88
C VAL A 21 38.55 47.96 -22.30
N LEU A 22 38.57 46.75 -22.88
CA LEU A 22 37.35 45.98 -23.18
C LEU A 22 36.94 44.97 -22.08
N PHE A 23 37.65 44.93 -20.94
CA PHE A 23 37.28 44.12 -19.77
C PHE A 23 36.73 44.93 -18.59
N ALA A 24 36.38 46.21 -18.81
CA ALA A 24 35.89 47.11 -17.77
C ALA A 24 34.49 47.67 -18.08
N CYS A 25 33.56 46.84 -18.58
CA CYS A 25 32.10 47.03 -18.52
C CYS A 25 31.39 45.72 -18.92
N SER A 26 31.80 44.61 -18.30
CA SER A 26 30.92 43.44 -18.18
C SER A 26 30.80 43.15 -16.69
N GLN A 27 30.16 44.08 -15.98
CA GLN A 27 29.29 43.58 -14.91
C GLN A 27 28.24 42.78 -15.67
N THR A 28 28.41 41.45 -15.71
CA THR A 28 27.22 40.59 -15.78
C THR A 28 26.30 41.20 -14.73
N PRO A 29 25.09 41.67 -15.09
CA PRO A 29 24.17 42.11 -14.06
C PRO A 29 24.14 40.94 -13.09
N THR A 30 24.56 41.17 -11.85
CA THR A 30 24.22 40.24 -10.78
C THR A 30 22.72 40.17 -10.90
N SER A 31 22.21 39.07 -11.46
CA SER A 31 20.79 38.79 -11.45
C SER A 31 20.48 38.77 -9.97
N VAL A 32 19.99 39.90 -9.44
CA VAL A 32 19.40 39.96 -8.13
C VAL A 32 18.37 38.84 -8.19
N PRO A 33 18.52 37.77 -7.39
CA PRO A 33 17.55 36.70 -7.40
C PRO A 33 16.20 37.39 -7.23
N ILE A 34 15.34 37.28 -8.25
CA ILE A 34 13.97 37.76 -8.13
C ILE A 34 13.44 37.02 -6.90
N ARG A 35 13.00 37.76 -5.88
CA ARG A 35 12.51 37.15 -4.62
C ARG A 35 11.48 36.07 -4.99
N THR A 36 11.75 34.83 -4.60
CA THR A 36 10.87 33.68 -4.82
C THR A 36 10.28 33.17 -3.50
N PHE A 37 9.47 32.11 -3.56
CA PHE A 37 9.14 31.33 -2.37
C PHE A 37 10.39 30.78 -1.68
N GLU A 38 10.45 30.88 -0.35
CA GLU A 38 11.59 30.43 0.45
C GLU A 38 11.12 29.65 1.69
N ARG A 39 11.14 28.31 1.59
CA ARG A 39 10.56 27.38 2.58
C ARG A 39 9.09 27.66 2.87
N ALA A 40 8.30 27.61 1.81
CA ALA A 40 6.85 27.60 1.89
C ALA A 40 6.38 26.40 2.72
N GLN A 41 5.37 26.56 3.57
CA GLN A 41 4.89 25.47 4.43
C GLN A 41 3.38 25.24 4.42
N ARG A 42 2.58 26.27 4.74
CA ARG A 42 1.12 26.18 4.89
C ARG A 42 0.42 27.15 3.93
N VAL A 43 -0.81 26.81 3.54
CA VAL A 43 -1.64 27.61 2.64
C VAL A 43 -3.10 27.65 3.08
N ASP A 44 -3.73 28.82 2.96
CA ASP A 44 -5.18 28.96 3.00
C ASP A 44 -5.65 30.00 1.97
N THR A 45 -6.96 30.11 1.72
CA THR A 45 -7.52 30.95 0.67
C THR A 45 -8.53 32.00 1.17
N ILE A 46 -8.54 33.16 0.52
CA ILE A 46 -9.51 34.24 0.73
C ILE A 46 -10.13 34.63 -0.61
N CYS A 47 -11.46 34.81 -0.62
CA CYS A 47 -12.18 35.38 -1.75
C CYS A 47 -12.38 36.89 -1.55
N LEU A 48 -12.02 37.70 -2.55
CA LEU A 48 -12.24 39.15 -2.54
C LEU A 48 -12.96 39.62 -3.80
N ARG A 49 -13.89 40.55 -3.64
CA ARG A 49 -14.33 41.44 -4.71
C ARG A 49 -13.31 42.55 -4.90
N VAL A 50 -12.57 42.51 -6.01
CA VAL A 50 -11.46 43.42 -6.31
C VAL A 50 -11.85 44.60 -7.20
N ARG A 51 -13.10 44.64 -7.69
CA ARG A 51 -13.65 45.76 -8.49
C ARG A 51 -14.98 46.23 -7.90
N GLY A 52 -15.21 47.54 -7.89
CA GLY A 52 -16.47 48.13 -7.40
C GLY A 52 -16.26 49.35 -6.49
N PRO A 53 -17.35 49.99 -6.04
CA PRO A 53 -17.30 51.20 -5.23
C PRO A 53 -16.70 51.01 -3.84
N ASP A 54 -16.66 49.78 -3.30
CA ASP A 54 -16.12 49.47 -1.96
C ASP A 54 -15.04 48.38 -1.98
N ALA A 55 -14.43 48.11 -3.14
CA ALA A 55 -13.34 47.15 -3.28
C ALA A 55 -12.01 47.68 -2.69
N PRO A 56 -11.14 46.81 -2.11
CA PRO A 56 -11.31 45.36 -1.98
C PRO A 56 -12.30 44.97 -0.89
N GLU A 57 -13.23 44.07 -1.22
CA GLU A 57 -14.26 43.59 -0.30
C GLU A 57 -14.15 42.08 -0.06
N PRO A 58 -14.06 41.64 1.21
CA PRO A 58 -14.17 40.24 1.58
C PRO A 58 -15.49 39.59 1.17
N LEU A 59 -15.40 38.37 0.65
CA LEU A 59 -16.55 37.54 0.32
C LEU A 59 -16.37 36.12 0.85
N PRO A 60 -17.47 35.37 1.08
CA PRO A 60 -17.39 33.92 1.28
C PRO A 60 -16.71 33.23 0.08
N PRO A 61 -15.99 32.10 0.28
CA PRO A 61 -15.32 31.36 -0.79
C PRO A 61 -16.20 31.09 -2.00
N ALA A 62 -17.47 30.70 -1.79
CA ALA A 62 -18.44 30.43 -2.85
C ALA A 62 -18.77 31.64 -3.74
N GLY A 63 -18.45 32.87 -3.30
CA GLY A 63 -18.60 34.09 -4.07
C GLY A 63 -17.57 34.24 -5.20
N CYS A 64 -16.48 33.49 -5.16
CA CYS A 64 -15.46 33.50 -6.22
C CYS A 64 -15.78 32.43 -7.26
N ALA A 65 -15.96 32.87 -8.51
CA ALA A 65 -16.22 31.96 -9.61
C ALA A 65 -14.97 31.12 -9.96
N PRO A 66 -15.13 29.84 -10.31
CA PRO A 66 -14.04 29.03 -10.83
C PRO A 66 -13.44 29.65 -12.10
N VAL A 67 -12.11 29.68 -12.17
CA VAL A 67 -11.39 30.04 -13.40
C VAL A 67 -10.91 28.76 -14.07
N PRO A 68 -11.18 28.54 -15.37
CA PRO A 68 -10.67 27.38 -16.07
C PRO A 68 -9.14 27.22 -15.94
N PRO A 69 -8.62 25.99 -16.04
CA PRO A 69 -7.18 25.74 -16.14
C PRO A 69 -6.57 26.58 -17.27
N PHE A 70 -5.37 27.14 -17.03
CA PHE A 70 -4.68 28.06 -17.95
C PHE A 70 -5.47 29.33 -18.37
N GLY A 71 -6.67 29.57 -17.86
CA GLY A 71 -7.46 30.77 -18.12
C GLY A 71 -7.02 31.96 -17.26
N ASP A 72 -7.11 33.16 -17.83
CA ASP A 72 -6.90 34.41 -17.08
C ASP A 72 -8.23 34.94 -16.53
N GLY A 73 -8.40 34.84 -15.21
CA GLY A 73 -9.53 35.38 -14.46
C GLY A 73 -9.34 36.82 -13.98
N SER A 74 -8.30 37.53 -14.42
CA SER A 74 -8.00 38.92 -14.00
C SER A 74 -9.15 39.90 -14.26
N VAL A 75 -10.05 39.56 -15.20
CA VAL A 75 -11.24 40.34 -15.56
C VAL A 75 -12.41 40.14 -14.60
N LEU A 76 -12.41 39.07 -13.80
CA LEU A 76 -13.49 38.79 -12.85
C LEU A 76 -13.51 39.83 -11.74
N GLU A 77 -14.72 40.21 -11.32
CA GLU A 77 -14.92 41.12 -10.19
C GLU A 77 -14.51 40.48 -8.87
N ASN A 78 -14.79 39.18 -8.71
CA ASN A 78 -14.44 38.39 -7.55
C ASN A 78 -13.25 37.50 -7.90
N GLN A 79 -12.19 37.55 -7.09
CA GLN A 79 -10.94 36.86 -7.30
C GLN A 79 -10.52 36.11 -6.03
N LEU A 80 -9.96 34.92 -6.24
CA LEU A 80 -9.50 34.04 -5.17
C LEU A 80 -8.01 34.21 -4.96
N PHE A 81 -7.60 34.39 -3.71
CA PHE A 81 -6.21 34.57 -3.30
C PHE A 81 -5.78 33.42 -2.39
N ALA A 82 -4.57 32.91 -2.58
CA ALA A 82 -3.91 32.01 -1.63
C ALA A 82 -2.90 32.79 -0.79
N LEU A 83 -2.86 32.47 0.50
CA LEU A 83 -1.92 33.00 1.48
C LEU A 83 -0.96 31.87 1.85
N VAL A 84 0.33 32.03 1.57
CA VAL A 84 1.34 30.98 1.76
C VAL A 84 2.41 31.45 2.72
N THR A 85 2.61 30.73 3.82
CA THR A 85 3.60 31.10 4.85
C THR A 85 5.03 30.82 4.41
N GLN A 86 5.94 31.76 4.63
CA GLN A 86 7.37 31.64 4.35
C GLN A 86 8.20 31.63 5.64
N THR A 87 8.75 30.47 5.99
CA THR A 87 9.39 30.29 7.31
C THR A 87 10.75 30.95 7.47
N THR A 88 11.50 31.11 6.38
CA THR A 88 12.84 31.72 6.40
C THR A 88 12.83 33.19 6.76
N ARG A 89 11.82 33.94 6.29
CA ARG A 89 11.75 35.40 6.40
C ARG A 89 10.67 35.91 7.35
N GLY A 90 9.74 35.05 7.78
CA GLY A 90 8.60 35.50 8.56
C GLY A 90 7.66 36.37 7.73
N GLU A 91 7.30 35.87 6.54
CA GLU A 91 6.43 36.58 5.60
C GLU A 91 5.29 35.67 5.12
N VAL A 92 4.23 36.25 4.56
CA VAL A 92 3.16 35.54 3.86
C VAL A 92 3.10 36.02 2.42
N ALA A 93 3.36 35.11 1.49
CA ALA A 93 3.18 35.34 0.07
C ALA A 93 1.69 35.31 -0.28
N VAL A 94 1.25 36.25 -1.11
CA VAL A 94 -0.13 36.33 -1.58
C VAL A 94 -0.14 35.98 -3.06
N VAL A 95 -0.91 34.97 -3.45
CA VAL A 95 -1.02 34.51 -4.83
C VAL A 95 -2.44 34.75 -5.30
N ASN A 96 -2.61 35.49 -6.39
CA ASN A 96 -3.90 35.62 -7.05
C ASN A 96 -4.14 34.38 -7.92
N LEU A 97 -4.94 33.44 -7.39
CA LEU A 97 -5.27 32.21 -8.08
C LEU A 97 -6.17 32.47 -9.29
N SER A 98 -6.96 33.54 -9.28
CA SER A 98 -7.79 33.90 -10.44
C SER A 98 -6.96 34.47 -11.59
N ALA A 99 -5.97 35.33 -11.29
CA ALA A 99 -5.13 35.99 -12.30
C ALA A 99 -3.79 35.27 -12.61
N SER A 100 -3.50 34.14 -11.96
CA SER A 100 -2.24 33.37 -12.14
C SER A 100 -0.97 34.15 -11.83
N GLU A 101 -0.93 34.91 -10.74
CA GLU A 101 0.22 35.75 -10.42
C GLU A 101 0.49 35.84 -8.92
N VAL A 102 1.75 36.09 -8.57
CA VAL A 102 2.14 36.43 -7.19
C VAL A 102 1.95 37.94 -7.00
N VAL A 103 1.25 38.34 -5.94
CA VAL A 103 0.94 39.73 -5.64
C VAL A 103 2.13 40.39 -4.94
N ASP A 104 2.80 41.31 -5.64
CA ASP A 104 3.76 42.22 -5.02
C ASP A 104 3.02 43.23 -4.12
N GLN A 105 3.35 43.21 -2.83
CA GLN A 105 2.72 44.07 -1.83
C GLN A 105 3.22 45.52 -1.87
N ASN A 106 4.37 45.78 -2.51
CA ASN A 106 4.99 47.10 -2.53
C ASN A 106 5.82 47.33 -3.81
N HIS A 107 5.18 47.86 -4.84
CA HIS A 107 5.80 48.17 -6.15
C HIS A 107 6.89 49.25 -6.07
N ALA A 108 7.00 49.99 -4.95
CA ALA A 108 8.07 50.96 -4.76
C ALA A 108 9.42 50.30 -4.42
N VAL A 109 9.42 49.02 -4.02
CA VAL A 109 10.64 48.25 -3.70
C VAL A 109 10.85 47.20 -4.80
N PRO A 110 11.97 47.24 -5.56
CA PRO A 110 12.21 46.26 -6.62
C PRO A 110 12.18 44.80 -6.13
N GLY A 111 11.43 43.94 -6.83
CA GLY A 111 11.26 42.51 -6.53
C GLY A 111 9.87 42.20 -5.97
N LEU A 112 9.58 40.91 -5.70
CA LEU A 112 8.32 40.51 -5.06
C LEU A 112 8.37 40.75 -3.55
N ASN A 113 7.54 41.63 -3.03
CA ASN A 113 7.41 41.87 -1.60
C ASN A 113 6.20 41.11 -1.04
N PHE A 114 6.36 40.55 0.16
CA PHE A 114 5.35 39.74 0.84
C PHE A 114 4.88 40.42 2.13
N LEU A 115 3.76 39.94 2.71
CA LEU A 115 3.20 40.52 3.92
C LEU A 115 4.08 40.13 5.13
N PRO A 116 4.67 41.09 5.87
CA PRO A 116 5.52 40.76 7.01
C PRO A 116 4.68 40.26 8.19
N VAL A 117 5.12 39.17 8.83
CA VAL A 117 4.55 38.61 10.06
C VAL A 117 5.67 38.35 11.07
N GLY A 118 5.41 37.57 12.13
CA GLY A 118 6.44 37.17 13.09
C GLY A 118 7.47 36.21 12.50
N ALA A 119 8.67 36.16 13.09
CA ALA A 119 9.68 35.20 12.68
C ALA A 119 9.19 33.76 12.95
N ILE A 120 9.41 32.83 12.00
CA ILE A 120 8.97 31.42 12.08
C ILE A 120 7.42 31.28 12.13
N PRO A 121 6.70 31.62 11.06
CA PRO A 121 5.29 31.29 10.93
C PRO A 121 5.10 29.77 10.98
N THR A 122 4.13 29.30 11.77
CA THR A 122 3.85 27.87 11.92
C THR A 122 2.59 27.43 11.19
N ASP A 123 1.61 28.33 11.06
CA ASP A 123 0.36 28.05 10.37
C ASP A 123 -0.38 29.32 9.92
N VAL A 124 -1.32 29.15 8.99
CA VAL A 124 -2.22 30.21 8.51
C VAL A 124 -3.65 29.68 8.38
N ALA A 125 -4.63 30.44 8.89
CA ALA A 125 -6.05 30.10 8.77
C ALA A 125 -6.87 31.34 8.37
N ALA A 126 -7.58 31.24 7.26
CA ALA A 126 -8.46 32.28 6.74
C ALA A 126 -9.89 32.10 7.29
N THR A 127 -10.57 33.21 7.51
CA THR A 127 -11.96 33.18 7.97
C THR A 127 -12.90 32.83 6.81
N PRO A 128 -13.99 32.08 7.04
CA PRO A 128 -14.94 31.69 6.00
C PRO A 128 -15.64 32.86 5.29
N ASP A 129 -15.62 34.06 5.86
CA ASP A 129 -16.15 35.30 5.28
C ASP A 129 -15.06 36.13 4.54
N GLY A 130 -13.81 35.65 4.53
CA GLY A 130 -12.66 36.30 3.92
C GLY A 130 -12.17 37.57 4.64
N ARG A 131 -12.77 37.96 5.78
CA ARG A 131 -12.49 39.25 6.44
C ARG A 131 -11.12 39.30 7.09
N MET A 132 -10.63 38.17 7.61
CA MET A 132 -9.32 38.06 8.26
C MET A 132 -8.61 36.78 7.86
N ALA A 133 -7.28 36.83 7.88
CA ALA A 133 -6.44 35.64 8.01
C ALA A 133 -5.62 35.76 9.29
N PHE A 134 -5.50 34.66 10.01
CA PHE A 134 -4.69 34.58 11.21
C PHE A 134 -3.42 33.80 10.91
N VAL A 135 -2.28 34.33 11.33
CA VAL A 135 -0.97 33.69 11.15
C VAL A 135 -0.35 33.48 12.52
N ALA A 136 -0.08 32.23 12.85
CA ALA A 136 0.62 31.85 14.08
C ALA A 136 2.14 31.96 13.87
N ALA A 137 2.85 32.55 14.83
CA ALA A 137 4.31 32.69 14.77
C ALA A 137 4.98 32.21 16.06
N ALA A 138 6.04 31.42 15.87
CA ALA A 138 6.79 30.75 16.93
C ALA A 138 8.17 31.38 17.20
N GLU A 139 8.30 32.69 17.04
CA GLU A 139 9.54 33.41 17.31
C GLU A 139 9.97 33.19 18.79
N PRO A 140 11.26 32.87 19.05
CA PRO A 140 11.73 32.70 20.42
C PRO A 140 11.43 33.94 21.27
N ASN A 141 10.73 33.74 22.39
CA ASN A 141 10.26 34.78 23.31
C ASN A 141 9.18 35.74 22.76
N LYS A 142 8.61 35.48 21.57
CA LYS A 142 7.51 36.25 20.99
C LYS A 142 6.48 35.34 20.29
N PHE A 143 5.86 34.48 21.09
CA PHE A 143 4.77 33.63 20.62
C PHE A 143 3.55 34.49 20.34
N ALA A 144 3.09 34.54 19.09
CA ALA A 144 2.08 35.51 18.70
C ALA A 144 1.13 35.02 17.61
N ILE A 145 -0.02 35.69 17.53
CA ILE A 145 -0.99 35.56 16.43
C ILE A 145 -1.11 36.93 15.77
N TYR A 146 -0.90 36.96 14.46
CA TYR A 146 -1.06 38.14 13.62
C TYR A 146 -2.39 38.05 12.87
N GLY A 147 -3.25 39.06 13.03
CA GLY A 147 -4.47 39.19 12.23
C GLY A 147 -4.21 40.06 11.00
N ILE A 148 -4.32 39.47 9.81
CA ILE A 148 -4.18 40.15 8.53
C ILE A 148 -5.58 40.41 7.96
N PRO A 149 -6.01 41.67 7.79
CA PRO A 149 -7.31 41.97 7.22
C PRO A 149 -7.36 41.63 5.73
N GLY A 150 -8.38 40.90 5.31
CA GLY A 150 -8.55 40.43 3.93
C GLY A 150 -8.52 41.57 2.91
N HIS A 151 -9.15 42.71 3.24
CA HIS A 151 -9.16 43.89 2.37
C HIS A 151 -7.78 44.55 2.16
N ARG A 152 -6.77 44.18 2.96
CA ARG A 152 -5.40 44.74 2.89
C ARG A 152 -4.37 43.80 2.25
N ILE A 153 -4.73 42.57 1.89
CA ILE A 153 -3.78 41.57 1.33
C ILE A 153 -3.26 41.93 -0.08
N MET A 154 -3.85 42.95 -0.72
CA MET A 154 -3.43 43.42 -2.04
C MET A 154 -2.33 44.51 -1.97
N GLY A 155 -2.00 45.02 -0.78
CA GLY A 155 -0.99 46.06 -0.63
C GLY A 155 -1.26 47.30 -1.48
N ASP A 156 -0.22 47.85 -2.11
CA ASP A 156 -0.32 49.01 -2.99
C ASP A 156 -0.91 48.71 -4.39
N ARG A 157 -1.20 47.44 -4.68
CA ARG A 157 -1.85 46.98 -5.91
C ARG A 157 -3.36 47.13 -5.90
N ALA A 158 -3.95 47.41 -4.74
CA ALA A 158 -5.40 47.63 -4.64
C ALA A 158 -5.85 48.75 -5.62
N PRO A 159 -7.04 48.64 -6.24
CA PRO A 159 -7.53 49.65 -7.20
C PRO A 159 -7.60 51.06 -6.61
N ARG A 160 -7.68 51.12 -5.28
CA ARG A 160 -7.58 52.34 -4.49
C ARG A 160 -6.46 52.18 -3.49
N ARG A 161 -5.77 53.28 -3.22
CA ARG A 161 -4.76 53.35 -2.17
C ARG A 161 -5.43 53.00 -0.83
N ASP A 162 -4.83 52.07 -0.12
CA ASP A 162 -5.26 51.69 1.22
C ASP A 162 -5.33 52.94 2.13
N PRO A 163 -6.51 53.24 2.73
CA PRO A 163 -6.67 54.41 3.60
C PRO A 163 -5.76 54.35 4.84
N ASP A 164 -5.32 53.16 5.25
CA ASP A 164 -4.43 52.94 6.39
C ASP A 164 -2.95 52.81 5.99
N GLY A 165 -2.60 53.18 4.74
CA GLY A 165 -1.23 53.27 4.26
C GLY A 165 -0.56 51.92 3.91
N PRO A 166 0.76 51.93 3.63
CA PRO A 166 1.49 50.71 3.25
C PRO A 166 1.53 49.69 4.39
N THR A 167 1.55 48.41 4.03
CA THR A 167 1.54 47.29 4.96
C THR A 167 2.93 47.06 5.55
N THR A 168 3.01 47.03 6.88
CA THR A 168 4.24 46.78 7.66
C THR A 168 3.90 45.84 8.81
N LEU A 169 4.91 45.33 9.53
CA LEU A 169 4.67 44.46 10.69
C LEU A 169 3.79 45.15 11.76
N GLY A 170 3.88 46.48 11.89
CA GLY A 170 3.07 47.27 12.82
C GLY A 170 1.65 47.56 12.32
N SER A 171 1.30 47.17 11.09
CA SER A 171 -0.03 47.38 10.51
C SER A 171 -1.06 46.35 11.01
N TRP A 172 -0.61 45.27 11.66
CA TRP A 172 -1.45 44.15 12.05
C TRP A 172 -1.82 44.19 13.53
N PRO A 173 -3.09 43.95 13.89
CA PRO A 173 -3.43 43.56 15.24
C PRO A 173 -2.70 42.26 15.58
N VAL A 174 -2.01 42.27 16.71
CA VAL A 174 -1.19 41.14 17.16
C VAL A 174 -1.47 40.90 18.64
N CYS A 175 -1.44 39.63 19.05
CA CYS A 175 -1.49 39.28 20.47
C CYS A 175 -0.50 38.17 20.82
N ARG A 176 -0.16 38.09 22.10
CA ARG A 176 0.82 37.19 22.69
C ARG A 176 0.15 35.93 23.25
N LEU A 177 0.75 34.79 22.92
CA LEU A 177 0.38 33.49 23.45
C LEU A 177 1.27 33.09 24.64
N PRO A 178 0.75 32.26 25.56
CA PRO A 178 1.52 31.82 26.73
C PRO A 178 2.63 30.80 26.37
N GLN A 179 2.50 30.13 25.22
CA GLN A 179 3.44 29.11 24.74
C GLN A 179 3.57 29.20 23.23
N ARG A 180 4.54 28.47 22.68
CA ARG A 180 4.76 28.38 21.23
C ARG A 180 3.50 27.87 20.52
N PRO A 181 2.96 28.56 19.50
CA PRO A 181 1.88 28.01 18.71
C PRO A 181 2.38 26.94 17.74
N GLY A 182 1.54 25.93 17.50
CA GLY A 182 1.65 24.95 16.44
C GLY A 182 0.63 25.25 15.35
N ALA A 183 -0.36 24.38 15.21
CA ALA A 183 -1.44 24.47 14.23
C ALA A 183 -2.58 25.39 14.68
N LEU A 184 -3.32 25.93 13.70
CA LEU A 184 -4.35 26.95 13.86
C LEU A 184 -5.59 26.62 13.02
N SER A 185 -6.79 26.76 13.58
CA SER A 185 -8.05 26.61 12.82
C SER A 185 -9.05 27.70 13.17
N VAL A 186 -9.86 28.08 12.19
CA VAL A 186 -11.05 28.92 12.37
C VAL A 186 -12.29 28.03 12.40
N VAL A 187 -13.08 28.15 13.45
CA VAL A 187 -14.26 27.32 13.70
C VAL A 187 -15.52 28.19 13.58
N PRO A 188 -16.39 27.95 12.58
CA PRO A 188 -17.62 28.72 12.40
C PRO A 188 -18.57 28.61 13.61
N ARG A 189 -19.26 29.71 13.92
CA ARG A 189 -20.17 29.92 15.06
C ARG A 189 -21.44 30.66 14.59
N GLY A 190 -22.31 30.00 13.84
CA GLY A 190 -23.55 30.59 13.32
C GLY A 190 -23.55 30.70 11.79
N THR A 191 -24.40 31.56 11.24
CA THR A 191 -24.47 31.79 9.78
C THR A 191 -23.35 32.74 9.34
N LEU A 192 -22.92 32.63 8.08
CA LEU A 192 -21.89 33.50 7.50
C LEU A 192 -22.30 34.98 7.39
N ASP A 193 -23.58 35.28 7.58
CA ASP A 193 -24.13 36.63 7.59
C ASP A 193 -23.91 37.35 8.93
N ASP A 194 -23.67 36.60 10.01
CA ASP A 194 -23.37 37.15 11.33
C ASP A 194 -21.89 37.59 11.39
N LEU A 195 -21.65 38.89 11.63
CA LEU A 195 -20.30 39.42 11.76
C LEU A 195 -19.55 38.73 12.91
N ALA A 196 -18.36 38.20 12.62
CA ALA A 196 -17.52 37.48 13.58
C ALA A 196 -18.16 36.19 14.14
N ALA A 197 -18.97 35.49 13.34
CA ALA A 197 -19.51 34.17 13.62
C ALA A 197 -18.45 33.06 13.51
N TYR A 198 -17.34 33.20 14.22
CA TYR A 198 -16.31 32.17 14.34
C TYR A 198 -15.49 32.34 15.62
N GLU A 199 -14.80 31.27 16.00
CA GLU A 199 -13.84 31.24 17.10
C GLU A 199 -12.49 30.76 16.55
N LEU A 200 -11.40 31.32 17.07
CA LEU A 200 -10.06 30.91 16.69
C LEU A 200 -9.57 29.83 17.66
N VAL A 201 -9.10 28.70 17.14
CA VAL A 201 -8.56 27.60 17.94
C VAL A 201 -7.10 27.42 17.61
N VAL A 202 -6.26 27.48 18.64
CA VAL A 202 -4.80 27.38 18.51
C VAL A 202 -4.34 26.19 19.31
N VAL A 203 -3.54 25.34 18.69
CA VAL A 203 -2.88 24.23 19.37
C VAL A 203 -1.51 24.69 19.83
N LEU A 204 -1.24 24.55 21.12
CA LEU A 204 0.03 24.86 21.77
C LEU A 204 0.74 23.54 22.09
N PRO A 205 1.80 23.16 21.35
CA PRO A 205 2.52 21.93 21.60
C PRO A 205 3.19 21.92 22.98
N GLY A 206 3.20 20.76 23.62
CA GLY A 206 3.85 20.58 24.92
C GLY A 206 5.38 20.60 24.82
N ASP A 207 6.01 20.87 25.94
CA ASP A 207 7.44 20.68 26.15
C ASP A 207 7.69 19.96 27.49
N ARG A 208 8.95 19.86 27.93
CA ARG A 208 9.29 19.18 29.20
C ARG A 208 8.78 19.89 30.46
N VAL A 209 8.31 21.13 30.34
CA VAL A 209 7.93 22.01 31.44
C VAL A 209 6.44 22.35 31.36
N ASN A 210 5.91 22.56 30.15
CA ASN A 210 4.54 22.97 29.89
C ASN A 210 3.79 21.85 29.17
N PRO A 211 2.61 21.44 29.66
CA PRO A 211 1.78 20.46 28.96
C PRO A 211 1.20 21.07 27.68
N ALA A 212 0.92 20.22 26.69
CA ALA A 212 0.26 20.62 25.46
C ALA A 212 -1.17 21.10 25.74
N LYS A 213 -1.60 22.17 25.06
CA LYS A 213 -2.91 22.79 25.29
C LYS A 213 -3.61 23.16 24.01
N ILE A 214 -4.92 23.25 24.09
CA ILE A 214 -5.74 23.95 23.11
C ILE A 214 -6.23 25.22 23.76
N VAL A 215 -6.09 26.33 23.05
CA VAL A 215 -6.68 27.61 23.47
C VAL A 215 -7.69 28.07 22.43
N THR A 216 -8.83 28.53 22.93
CA THR A 216 -9.84 29.20 22.11
C THR A 216 -9.74 30.71 22.32
N ILE A 217 -9.89 31.49 21.26
CA ILE A 217 -9.65 32.93 21.26
C ILE A 217 -10.82 33.63 20.58
N ASP A 218 -11.31 34.70 21.21
CA ASP A 218 -12.32 35.58 20.60
C ASP A 218 -11.67 36.41 19.47
N PRO A 219 -12.13 36.28 18.20
CA PRO A 219 -11.56 37.05 17.09
C PRO A 219 -12.06 38.50 17.03
N LYS A 220 -13.12 38.88 17.75
CA LYS A 220 -13.72 40.23 17.68
C LYS A 220 -12.74 41.37 17.99
N PRO A 221 -11.82 41.25 18.96
CA PRO A 221 -10.81 42.29 19.21
C PRO A 221 -9.86 42.53 18.03
N PHE A 222 -9.58 41.52 17.19
CA PHE A 222 -8.82 41.71 15.95
C PHE A 222 -9.63 42.47 14.91
N LEU A 223 -10.90 42.09 14.71
CA LEU A 223 -11.78 42.70 13.72
C LEU A 223 -12.05 44.18 14.03
N ARG A 224 -12.25 44.53 15.30
CA ARG A 224 -12.43 45.92 15.75
C ARG A 224 -11.19 46.79 15.58
N ALA A 225 -9.99 46.20 15.54
CA ALA A 225 -8.74 46.94 15.39
C ALA A 225 -8.52 47.44 13.97
N THR A 226 -9.04 46.72 12.99
CA THR A 226 -8.85 46.98 11.56
C THR A 226 -10.17 46.89 10.80
N PRO A 227 -11.15 47.76 11.10
CA PRO A 227 -12.42 47.76 10.39
C PRO A 227 -12.20 48.18 8.93
N ARG A 228 -12.99 47.61 8.01
CA ARG A 228 -12.97 48.05 6.60
C ARG A 228 -13.45 49.49 6.50
N LYS A 229 -12.77 50.30 5.69
CA LYS A 229 -13.12 51.70 5.44
C LYS A 229 -13.37 51.94 3.96
N ASN A 230 -14.27 52.86 3.64
CA ASN A 230 -14.46 53.33 2.27
C ASN A 230 -13.33 54.30 1.85
N GLY A 231 -13.36 54.78 0.60
CA GLY A 231 -12.36 55.74 0.09
C GLY A 231 -12.37 57.12 0.77
N ALA A 232 -13.42 57.44 1.54
CA ALA A 232 -13.52 58.65 2.36
C ALA A 232 -13.03 58.44 3.81
N GLY A 233 -12.73 57.20 4.19
CA GLY A 233 -12.31 56.82 5.54
C GLY A 233 -13.46 56.42 6.48
N ASP A 234 -14.71 56.39 6.00
CA ASP A 234 -15.86 55.95 6.81
C ASP A 234 -15.80 54.44 7.03
N VAL A 235 -16.10 54.00 8.26
CA VAL A 235 -16.16 52.58 8.63
C VAL A 235 -17.35 51.90 7.95
N LEU A 236 -17.07 50.84 7.20
CA LEU A 236 -18.06 50.03 6.48
C LEU A 236 -18.53 48.81 7.30
N ASP A 237 -17.67 48.28 8.16
CA ASP A 237 -17.96 47.12 9.00
C ASP A 237 -17.95 47.50 10.49
N ASP A 238 -19.12 47.49 11.14
CA ASP A 238 -19.26 47.77 12.57
C ASP A 238 -19.35 46.46 13.38
N PHE A 239 -18.31 46.16 14.16
CA PHE A 239 -18.23 44.99 15.04
C PHE A 239 -18.69 45.29 16.48
N GLY A 240 -19.39 46.41 16.68
CA GLY A 240 -19.92 46.88 17.96
C GLY A 240 -18.84 47.33 18.95
N ALA A 241 -19.29 47.87 20.09
CA ALA A 241 -18.40 48.30 21.17
C ALA A 241 -17.72 47.12 21.88
N GLY A 242 -16.46 47.29 22.29
CA GLY A 242 -15.72 46.31 23.10
C GLY A 242 -14.20 46.48 22.99
N PRO A 243 -13.42 45.56 23.60
CA PRO A 243 -11.95 45.59 23.50
C PRO A 243 -11.48 45.41 22.06
N SER A 244 -10.35 46.04 21.74
CA SER A 244 -9.69 46.03 20.43
C SER A 244 -8.18 45.85 20.63
N LEU A 245 -7.52 45.13 19.73
CA LEU A 245 -6.07 44.90 19.77
C LEU A 245 -5.34 45.96 18.95
N PRO A 246 -4.68 46.96 19.55
CA PRO A 246 -4.02 48.01 18.78
C PRO A 246 -2.95 47.45 17.83
N PRO A 247 -2.95 47.82 16.53
CA PRO A 247 -1.94 47.37 15.59
C PRO A 247 -0.52 47.67 16.06
N GLY A 248 0.38 46.68 15.94
CA GLY A 248 1.79 46.80 16.31
C GLY A 248 2.10 46.72 17.81
N GLU A 249 1.11 46.60 18.69
CA GLU A 249 1.33 46.41 20.14
C GLU A 249 1.11 44.95 20.55
N LEU A 250 2.13 44.31 21.13
CA LEU A 250 2.06 42.91 21.54
C LEU A 250 1.44 42.77 22.94
N VAL A 251 0.11 42.81 23.01
CA VAL A 251 -0.70 42.55 24.22
C VAL A 251 -1.11 41.08 24.34
N ASP A 252 -1.60 40.62 25.49
CA ASP A 252 -2.01 39.22 25.67
C ASP A 252 -3.25 38.87 24.82
N CYS A 253 -3.30 37.65 24.29
CA CYS A 253 -4.43 37.20 23.49
C CYS A 253 -5.73 37.12 24.31
N PRO A 254 -6.89 37.46 23.70
CA PRO A 254 -8.20 37.33 24.34
C PRO A 254 -8.64 35.87 24.39
N VAL A 255 -7.93 35.06 25.18
CA VAL A 255 -8.20 33.63 25.37
C VAL A 255 -9.52 33.47 26.12
N THR A 256 -10.47 32.78 25.51
CA THR A 256 -11.78 32.46 26.10
C THR A 256 -11.71 31.19 26.94
N SER A 257 -10.89 30.21 26.52
CA SER A 257 -10.70 28.95 27.23
C SER A 257 -9.36 28.30 26.91
N ALA A 258 -8.92 27.42 27.81
CA ALA A 258 -7.72 26.61 27.64
C ALA A 258 -7.93 25.23 28.27
N ILE A 259 -7.68 24.16 27.51
CA ILE A 259 -7.69 22.78 28.02
C ILE A 259 -6.35 22.12 27.73
N GLU A 260 -5.89 21.26 28.63
CA GLU A 260 -4.68 20.45 28.44
C GLU A 260 -5.05 19.16 27.69
N LEU A 261 -4.20 18.73 26.77
CA LEU A 261 -4.39 17.48 26.05
C LEU A 261 -4.07 16.28 26.92
N ALA A 262 -4.80 15.19 26.74
CA ALA A 262 -4.54 13.93 27.39
C ALA A 262 -3.12 13.42 27.14
N GLY A 263 -2.46 12.91 28.17
CA GLY A 263 -1.12 12.33 28.09
C GLY A 263 -1.12 10.83 27.79
N GLY A 264 0.02 10.18 28.03
CA GLY A 264 0.17 8.72 27.84
C GLY A 264 -0.79 7.86 28.66
N ASP A 265 -1.37 8.38 29.75
CA ASP A 265 -2.38 7.67 30.56
C ASP A 265 -3.70 7.40 29.81
N ALA A 266 -3.94 8.10 28.68
CA ALA A 266 -5.09 7.83 27.81
C ALA A 266 -4.88 6.66 26.84
N ILE A 267 -3.67 6.10 26.80
CA ILE A 267 -3.36 4.95 25.94
C ILE A 267 -3.74 3.66 26.69
N PRO A 268 -4.59 2.81 26.10
CA PRO A 268 -4.96 1.56 26.73
C PRO A 268 -3.78 0.56 26.71
N ALA A 269 -3.75 -0.36 27.69
CA ALA A 269 -2.71 -1.40 27.78
C ALA A 269 -2.85 -2.51 26.72
N SER A 270 -4.03 -2.63 26.11
CA SER A 270 -4.35 -3.52 25.01
C SER A 270 -5.34 -2.84 24.07
N PHE A 271 -5.48 -3.36 22.85
CA PHE A 271 -6.48 -2.88 21.91
C PHE A 271 -7.13 -4.04 21.16
N VAL A 272 -8.36 -3.82 20.72
CA VAL A 272 -9.08 -4.74 19.83
C VAL A 272 -8.89 -4.25 18.39
N PRO A 273 -8.51 -5.13 17.44
CA PRO A 273 -8.43 -4.76 16.03
C PRO A 273 -9.73 -4.10 15.54
N GLY A 274 -9.63 -3.00 14.78
CA GLY A 274 -10.83 -2.29 14.32
C GLY A 274 -11.63 -3.08 13.28
N ALA A 275 -12.87 -2.71 13.04
CA ALA A 275 -13.75 -3.32 12.05
C ALA A 275 -13.15 -3.21 10.65
N ARG A 276 -13.51 -4.18 9.80
CA ARG A 276 -13.15 -4.11 8.39
C ARG A 276 -13.94 -3.01 7.69
N TRP A 277 -13.29 -2.25 6.81
CA TRP A 277 -14.02 -1.37 5.90
C TRP A 277 -14.66 -2.15 4.75
N ASP A 278 -15.63 -1.51 4.10
CA ASP A 278 -16.41 -2.07 3.00
C ASP A 278 -15.52 -2.52 1.82
N ASP A 279 -15.78 -3.71 1.29
CA ASP A 279 -15.01 -4.33 0.20
C ASP A 279 -15.34 -3.77 -1.18
N GLY A 280 -16.31 -2.87 -1.28
CA GLY A 280 -16.83 -2.30 -2.52
C GLY A 280 -17.98 -3.10 -3.13
N VAL A 281 -18.44 -4.18 -2.49
CA VAL A 281 -19.49 -5.08 -3.00
C VAL A 281 -20.81 -4.82 -2.27
N LYS A 282 -21.47 -3.73 -2.67
CA LYS A 282 -22.62 -3.12 -1.97
C LYS A 282 -23.91 -3.94 -1.83
N TRP A 283 -24.00 -5.15 -2.39
CA TRP A 283 -25.25 -5.94 -2.43
C TRP A 283 -25.15 -7.31 -1.73
N VAL A 284 -24.08 -7.56 -0.98
CA VAL A 284 -24.01 -8.67 -0.02
C VAL A 284 -24.03 -8.08 1.37
N ASP A 285 -25.10 -8.34 2.14
CA ASP A 285 -25.10 -8.07 3.57
C ASP A 285 -23.91 -8.81 4.20
N GLY A 286 -22.91 -8.07 4.72
CA GLY A 286 -21.72 -8.63 5.38
C GLY A 286 -20.46 -8.78 4.52
N GLY A 287 -20.46 -8.32 3.25
CA GLY A 287 -19.33 -8.52 2.34
C GLY A 287 -19.18 -9.99 1.92
N ILE A 288 -18.11 -10.32 1.19
CA ILE A 288 -17.91 -11.70 0.73
C ILE A 288 -17.26 -12.50 1.83
N ASP A 289 -17.95 -13.49 2.39
CA ASP A 289 -17.31 -14.41 3.33
C ASP A 289 -16.37 -15.38 2.58
N LEU A 290 -15.10 -14.97 2.40
CA LEU A 290 -14.02 -15.84 1.95
C LEU A 290 -13.46 -16.71 3.09
N THR A 291 -13.88 -16.44 4.33
CA THR A 291 -13.53 -17.23 5.50
C THR A 291 -14.55 -18.35 5.61
N CYS A 292 -14.43 -19.43 4.81
CA CYS A 292 -15.16 -20.67 5.10
C CYS A 292 -15.15 -20.86 6.63
N ALA A 293 -16.33 -20.73 7.26
CA ALA A 293 -16.51 -20.45 8.68
C ALA A 293 -15.33 -20.93 9.52
N ALA A 294 -14.61 -20.00 10.16
CA ALA A 294 -13.46 -20.31 10.99
C ALA A 294 -13.78 -21.51 11.89
N ALA A 295 -13.32 -22.69 11.48
CA ALA A 295 -13.34 -23.84 12.36
C ALA A 295 -12.52 -23.41 13.58
N ASP A 296 -13.00 -23.74 14.79
CA ASP A 296 -12.26 -23.53 16.03
C ASP A 296 -10.78 -23.81 15.80
N ARG A 297 -9.92 -22.84 16.16
CA ARG A 297 -8.45 -22.93 16.01
C ARG A 297 -8.02 -24.37 16.33
N PRO A 298 -7.61 -25.19 15.34
CA PRO A 298 -7.08 -26.50 15.65
C PRO A 298 -5.84 -26.30 16.51
N ALA A 299 -5.57 -27.24 17.43
CA ALA A 299 -4.40 -27.20 18.32
C ALA A 299 -3.04 -27.10 17.57
N SER A 300 -3.05 -27.23 16.24
CA SER A 300 -1.96 -26.94 15.32
C SER A 300 -2.51 -26.42 13.99
N CYS A 301 -1.97 -25.31 13.49
CA CYS A 301 -2.29 -24.78 12.16
C CYS A 301 -1.64 -25.68 11.11
N GLY A 302 -2.45 -26.44 10.37
CA GLY A 302 -2.00 -27.46 9.42
C GLY A 302 -2.81 -27.43 8.13
N LEU A 303 -2.30 -28.12 7.10
CA LEU A 303 -2.76 -28.18 5.70
C LEU A 303 -4.16 -28.79 5.47
N ARG A 304 -5.05 -28.77 6.48
CA ARG A 304 -6.42 -29.24 6.32
C ARG A 304 -7.20 -28.21 5.50
N PRO A 305 -7.79 -28.61 4.35
CA PRO A 305 -8.64 -27.71 3.60
C PRO A 305 -9.85 -27.31 4.44
N CYS A 306 -10.20 -26.03 4.42
CA CYS A 306 -11.46 -25.53 4.93
C CYS A 306 -12.59 -26.23 4.15
N ALA A 307 -13.31 -27.16 4.78
CA ALA A 307 -14.51 -27.72 4.21
C ALA A 307 -15.65 -26.71 4.43
N CYS A 308 -15.93 -25.87 3.44
CA CYS A 308 -17.21 -25.17 3.39
C CYS A 308 -18.32 -26.24 3.33
N PRO A 309 -19.32 -26.26 4.23
CA PRO A 309 -20.43 -27.19 4.12
C PRO A 309 -21.18 -26.91 2.81
N SER A 310 -21.25 -27.91 1.95
CA SER A 310 -22.03 -27.84 0.73
C SER A 310 -23.52 -27.72 1.07
N ARG A 311 -24.08 -26.51 1.00
CA ARG A 311 -25.52 -26.34 0.73
C ARG A 311 -25.78 -26.74 -0.72
N LEU A 312 -25.71 -28.04 -1.00
CA LEU A 312 -26.30 -28.62 -2.20
C LEU A 312 -27.82 -28.59 -2.03
N ALA A 313 -28.44 -27.48 -2.43
CA ALA A 313 -29.83 -27.51 -2.87
C ALA A 313 -29.85 -28.19 -4.25
N GLY A 314 -30.02 -29.52 -4.27
CA GLY A 314 -30.50 -30.22 -5.45
C GLY A 314 -32.04 -30.21 -5.45
N PRO A 315 -32.69 -30.04 -6.62
CA PRO A 315 -34.14 -30.06 -6.71
C PRO A 315 -34.67 -31.50 -6.66
N ASP A 316 -35.89 -31.64 -6.16
CA ASP A 316 -36.78 -32.81 -6.19
C ASP A 316 -36.95 -33.57 -4.85
N GLY A 317 -38.18 -33.48 -4.32
CA GLY A 317 -38.60 -34.11 -3.08
C GLY A 317 -38.98 -35.59 -3.23
N GLY A 318 -38.91 -36.32 -2.10
CA GLY A 318 -39.64 -37.58 -1.92
C GLY A 318 -39.00 -38.63 -1.00
N ALA A 319 -39.36 -38.60 0.29
CA ALA A 319 -39.65 -39.73 1.20
C ALA A 319 -38.56 -40.79 1.57
N PRO A 320 -38.71 -41.49 2.73
CA PRO A 320 -37.58 -41.77 3.65
C PRO A 320 -37.25 -43.27 3.93
N LEU A 321 -36.17 -43.47 4.72
CA LEU A 321 -35.81 -44.61 5.63
C LEU A 321 -34.56 -45.47 5.23
N PRO A 322 -33.92 -46.23 6.16
CA PRO A 322 -33.06 -45.75 7.28
C PRO A 322 -31.71 -46.55 7.42
N VAL A 323 -30.95 -46.25 8.49
CA VAL A 323 -30.10 -47.17 9.30
C VAL A 323 -28.55 -47.03 9.24
N ASP A 324 -28.06 -46.53 10.37
CA ASP A 324 -26.85 -46.80 11.18
C ASP A 324 -25.42 -46.62 10.68
N GLY A 325 -24.72 -45.71 11.38
CA GLY A 325 -23.27 -45.65 11.52
C GLY A 325 -22.84 -44.32 12.13
N GLY A 326 -22.69 -44.25 13.46
CA GLY A 326 -22.58 -43.02 14.24
C GLY A 326 -21.52 -42.03 13.76
N ALA A 327 -21.98 -40.80 13.51
CA ALA A 327 -21.19 -39.58 13.59
C ALA A 327 -22.01 -38.61 14.43
N GLU A 328 -21.41 -38.08 15.51
CA GLU A 328 -22.02 -37.04 16.34
C GLU A 328 -22.35 -35.83 15.46
N THR A 329 -23.65 -35.60 15.26
CA THR A 329 -24.18 -34.45 14.54
C THR A 329 -24.32 -33.28 15.51
N CYS A 330 -23.67 -32.15 15.20
CA CYS A 330 -24.04 -30.87 15.79
C CYS A 330 -25.36 -30.42 15.16
N GLU A 331 -26.46 -30.47 15.90
CA GLU A 331 -27.72 -29.80 15.54
C GLU A 331 -27.62 -28.28 15.78
N PRO A 332 -28.26 -27.44 14.95
CA PRO A 332 -28.38 -26.01 15.19
C PRO A 332 -29.70 -25.68 15.89
N ASP A 333 -29.63 -25.03 17.05
CA ASP A 333 -30.78 -24.31 17.58
C ASP A 333 -30.94 -22.98 16.83
N ALA A 334 -32.16 -22.75 16.34
CA ALA A 334 -32.55 -21.56 15.61
C ALA A 334 -32.94 -20.42 16.56
N GLY A 335 -32.46 -19.20 16.27
CA GLY A 335 -33.16 -17.96 16.65
C GLY A 335 -32.28 -16.75 16.93
N GLY A 336 -32.32 -15.76 16.03
CA GLY A 336 -32.23 -14.33 16.36
C GLY A 336 -30.86 -13.65 16.22
N ASP A 337 -30.80 -12.70 15.28
CA ASP A 337 -30.00 -11.47 15.20
C ASP A 337 -28.52 -11.42 15.66
N ALA A 338 -27.74 -10.75 14.80
CA ALA A 338 -26.37 -10.24 14.94
C ALA A 338 -25.22 -11.21 14.69
N ASP A 339 -24.39 -10.84 13.71
CA ASP A 339 -22.99 -11.20 13.61
C ASP A 339 -22.31 -10.99 14.96
N ALA A 340 -22.09 -12.09 15.69
CA ALA A 340 -21.17 -12.15 16.81
C ALA A 340 -20.09 -13.15 16.41
N GLY A 341 -18.99 -12.62 15.89
CA GLY A 341 -17.77 -13.36 15.60
C GLY A 341 -17.20 -14.04 16.85
N ALA A 342 -16.28 -14.97 16.63
CA ALA A 342 -15.37 -15.41 17.67
C ALA A 342 -14.76 -14.17 18.37
N PRO A 343 -14.55 -14.19 19.70
CA PRO A 343 -14.00 -13.05 20.40
C PRO A 343 -12.65 -12.67 19.80
N GLU A 344 -12.58 -11.49 19.19
CA GLU A 344 -11.33 -10.97 18.63
C GLU A 344 -10.33 -10.78 19.78
N GLU A 345 -9.17 -11.41 19.64
CA GLU A 345 -8.16 -11.50 20.68
C GLU A 345 -7.57 -10.10 20.97
N GLU A 346 -7.63 -9.65 22.22
CA GLU A 346 -7.01 -8.39 22.64
C GLU A 346 -5.50 -8.44 22.39
N VAL A 347 -4.97 -7.43 21.69
CA VAL A 347 -3.55 -7.31 21.40
C VAL A 347 -2.90 -6.41 22.45
N ALA A 348 -1.90 -6.92 23.17
CA ALA A 348 -1.17 -6.15 24.17
C ALA A 348 -0.36 -5.02 23.51
N LEU A 349 -0.39 -3.84 24.13
CA LEU A 349 0.29 -2.62 23.67
C LEU A 349 1.34 -2.22 24.72
N ASP A 350 2.58 -2.71 24.57
CA ASP A 350 3.71 -2.32 25.41
C ASP A 350 4.64 -1.37 24.64
N LEU A 351 4.46 -0.07 24.85
CA LEU A 351 5.15 0.99 24.12
C LEU A 351 6.39 1.53 24.84
N GLY A 352 6.70 1.04 26.04
CA GLY A 352 7.76 1.58 26.88
C GLY A 352 7.48 3.02 27.36
N PRO A 353 8.52 3.79 27.74
CA PRO A 353 8.36 5.15 28.25
C PRO A 353 7.96 6.13 27.13
N LEU A 354 6.91 6.91 27.39
CA LEU A 354 6.35 7.87 26.44
C LEU A 354 6.73 9.31 26.80
N ASP A 355 6.90 10.14 25.77
CA ASP A 355 7.13 11.58 25.90
C ASP A 355 5.80 12.33 26.16
N ALA A 356 5.89 13.62 26.52
CA ALA A 356 4.72 14.47 26.62
C ALA A 356 4.08 14.71 25.23
N PRO A 357 2.75 14.96 25.16
CA PRO A 357 2.05 15.21 23.90
C PRO A 357 2.73 16.28 23.03
N GLN A 358 2.96 15.98 21.76
CA GLN A 358 3.51 16.90 20.76
C GLN A 358 2.58 16.99 19.54
N PRO A 359 1.51 17.79 19.63
CA PRO A 359 0.58 17.95 18.53
C PRO A 359 1.22 18.70 17.35
N VAL A 360 1.06 18.16 16.13
CA VAL A 360 1.74 18.66 14.91
C VAL A 360 0.82 19.03 13.75
N ALA A 361 -0.36 18.45 13.66
CA ALA A 361 -1.32 18.68 12.58
C ALA A 361 -2.77 18.60 13.06
N ILE A 362 -3.67 19.26 12.33
CA ILE A 362 -5.10 19.29 12.67
C ILE A 362 -5.98 19.12 11.42
N ALA A 363 -7.17 18.55 11.63
CA ALA A 363 -8.24 18.51 10.65
C ALA A 363 -9.54 18.78 11.38
N ARG A 364 -10.48 19.40 10.67
CA ARG A 364 -11.72 19.88 11.25
C ARG A 364 -12.90 19.34 10.46
N ASP A 365 -13.86 18.76 11.17
CA ASP A 365 -15.20 18.46 10.65
C ASP A 365 -16.19 19.29 11.47
N ASP A 366 -16.67 20.38 10.87
CA ASP A 366 -17.57 21.35 11.50
C ASP A 366 -17.07 21.82 12.89
N GLN A 367 -17.70 21.34 13.97
CA GLN A 367 -17.39 21.65 15.37
C GLN A 367 -16.51 20.59 16.06
N THR A 368 -16.00 19.60 15.34
CA THR A 368 -15.03 18.63 15.85
C THR A 368 -13.66 18.93 15.29
N LEU A 369 -12.65 18.94 16.15
CA LEU A 369 -11.25 19.08 15.78
C LEU A 369 -10.48 17.79 16.12
N PHE A 370 -9.78 17.25 15.12
CA PHE A 370 -8.86 16.12 15.27
C PHE A 370 -7.43 16.65 15.29
N ILE A 371 -6.60 16.17 16.21
CA ILE A 371 -5.22 16.65 16.39
C ILE A 371 -4.26 15.47 16.41
N ALA A 372 -3.30 15.47 15.48
CA ALA A 372 -2.25 14.46 15.37
C ALA A 372 -1.14 14.72 16.38
N ASP A 373 -0.69 13.68 17.08
CA ASP A 373 0.46 13.74 17.98
C ASP A 373 1.69 13.01 17.37
N ASP A 374 2.85 13.64 17.40
CA ASP A 374 4.12 13.08 16.89
C ASP A 374 4.90 12.31 17.98
N ALA A 375 4.55 12.49 19.26
CA ALA A 375 5.18 11.82 20.40
C ALA A 375 4.34 10.66 20.96
N LEU A 376 3.02 10.74 20.84
CA LEU A 376 2.08 9.70 21.27
C LEU A 376 1.34 9.10 20.07
N PRO A 377 0.98 7.81 20.10
CA PRO A 377 0.16 7.17 19.05
C PRO A 377 -1.32 7.55 19.22
N LEU A 378 -1.61 8.84 19.41
CA LEU A 378 -2.95 9.35 19.64
C LEU A 378 -3.35 10.38 18.60
N VAL A 379 -4.61 10.29 18.18
CA VAL A 379 -5.31 11.41 17.57
C VAL A 379 -6.33 11.94 18.58
N HIS A 380 -6.08 13.13 19.10
CA HIS A 380 -6.98 13.79 20.05
C HIS A 380 -8.25 14.25 19.33
N VAL A 381 -9.39 14.10 20.00
CA VAL A 381 -10.71 14.47 19.47
C VAL A 381 -11.31 15.54 20.36
N ILE A 382 -11.55 16.71 19.79
CA ILE A 382 -11.97 17.88 20.55
C ILE A 382 -13.33 18.32 20.07
N ASP A 383 -14.29 18.23 20.98
CA ASP A 383 -15.64 18.75 20.79
C ASP A 383 -15.62 20.25 21.08
N LEU A 384 -15.91 21.03 20.05
CA LEU A 384 -16.00 22.47 20.13
C LEU A 384 -17.43 22.95 20.09
N SER A 385 -18.45 22.09 20.19
CA SER A 385 -19.87 22.48 20.04
C SER A 385 -20.30 23.62 20.99
N THR A 386 -19.72 23.69 22.19
CA THR A 386 -19.96 24.77 23.15
C THR A 386 -18.86 25.84 23.05
N PRO A 387 -19.19 27.09 22.64
CA PRO A 387 -18.20 28.17 22.52
C PRO A 387 -17.49 28.47 23.84
N GLY A 388 -16.17 28.65 23.80
CA GLY A 388 -15.36 28.87 25.01
C GLY A 388 -15.35 27.71 26.01
N ALA A 389 -15.85 26.53 25.65
CA ALA A 389 -15.80 25.34 26.49
C ALA A 389 -15.43 24.11 25.64
N PRO A 390 -14.21 24.06 25.06
CA PRO A 390 -13.72 22.88 24.36
C PRO A 390 -13.67 21.70 25.32
N VAL A 391 -14.04 20.51 24.85
CA VAL A 391 -13.99 19.26 25.62
C VAL A 391 -13.25 18.22 24.82
N GLU A 392 -12.16 17.69 25.39
CA GLU A 392 -11.51 16.51 24.82
C GLU A 392 -12.39 15.27 25.06
N ARG A 393 -12.68 14.56 23.98
CA ARG A 393 -13.32 13.25 23.97
C ARG A 393 -12.25 12.17 23.97
N GLU A 394 -12.67 10.92 24.12
CA GLU A 394 -11.76 9.79 24.02
C GLU A 394 -10.97 9.82 22.70
N PRO A 395 -9.61 9.77 22.75
CA PRO A 395 -8.78 9.85 21.57
C PRO A 395 -8.81 8.55 20.75
N PHE A 396 -8.46 8.63 19.48
CA PHE A 396 -8.16 7.45 18.67
C PHE A 396 -6.72 7.00 18.93
N VAL A 397 -6.51 5.69 19.05
CA VAL A 397 -5.21 5.06 19.19
C VAL A 397 -4.75 4.57 17.83
N VAL A 398 -3.63 5.11 17.35
CA VAL A 398 -3.01 4.69 16.09
C VAL A 398 -2.11 3.48 16.36
N SER A 399 -2.73 2.31 16.50
CA SER A 399 -2.03 1.05 16.70
C SER A 399 -1.49 0.46 15.38
N SER A 400 -0.70 -0.61 15.49
CA SER A 400 -0.19 -1.38 14.34
C SER A 400 -0.38 -2.86 14.58
N LEU A 401 -1.14 -3.55 13.72
CA LEU A 401 -1.28 -5.01 13.78
C LEU A 401 0.00 -5.72 13.35
N ALA A 402 0.79 -5.12 12.45
CA ALA A 402 2.06 -5.69 11.99
C ALA A 402 3.18 -5.57 13.03
N ASP A 403 3.13 -4.53 13.88
CA ASP A 403 4.09 -4.32 14.97
C ASP A 403 3.39 -3.64 16.17
N PRO A 404 2.70 -4.43 17.03
CA PRO A 404 1.93 -3.89 18.15
C PRO A 404 2.77 -3.20 19.23
N THR A 405 4.07 -3.45 19.27
CA THR A 405 5.00 -2.90 20.27
C THR A 405 5.51 -1.50 19.93
N ARG A 406 5.17 -1.01 18.74
CA ARG A 406 5.66 0.27 18.21
C ARG A 406 4.69 1.39 18.50
N ALA A 407 5.20 2.47 19.12
CA ALA A 407 4.48 3.73 19.19
C ALA A 407 4.49 4.41 17.82
N ALA A 408 3.35 4.43 17.13
CA ALA A 408 3.16 5.19 15.91
C ALA A 408 3.28 6.70 16.20
N SER A 409 3.86 7.45 15.26
CA SER A 409 3.93 8.92 15.33
C SER A 409 3.21 9.51 14.14
N ILE A 410 2.32 10.47 14.36
CA ILE A 410 1.40 10.94 13.33
C ILE A 410 1.89 12.29 12.81
N ARG A 411 2.17 12.36 11.50
CA ARG A 411 2.73 13.57 10.88
C ARG A 411 1.68 14.55 10.38
N ASP A 412 0.61 14.02 9.80
CA ASP A 412 -0.46 14.78 9.16
C ASP A 412 -1.76 14.00 9.27
N LEU A 413 -2.89 14.69 9.15
CA LEU A 413 -4.20 14.05 9.13
C LEU A 413 -5.21 14.83 8.28
N ALA A 414 -6.21 14.13 7.78
CA ALA A 414 -7.32 14.73 7.05
C ALA A 414 -8.62 13.99 7.37
N VAL A 415 -9.74 14.72 7.35
CA VAL A 415 -11.07 14.15 7.53
C VAL A 415 -11.88 14.32 6.25
N SER A 416 -12.58 13.27 5.85
CA SER A 416 -13.38 13.27 4.62
C SER A 416 -14.66 14.07 4.78
N PRO A 417 -15.19 14.68 3.71
CA PRO A 417 -16.59 15.04 3.65
C PRO A 417 -17.48 13.79 3.85
N PRO A 418 -18.77 13.97 4.21
CA PRO A 418 -19.72 12.86 4.25
C PRO A 418 -19.83 12.18 2.88
N THR A 419 -19.69 10.85 2.86
CA THR A 419 -19.97 10.02 1.68
C THR A 419 -21.47 9.97 1.38
N ARG A 420 -21.86 9.35 0.27
CA ARG A 420 -23.27 9.14 -0.09
C ARG A 420 -24.06 8.36 0.97
N GLU A 421 -23.38 7.51 1.73
CA GLU A 421 -23.93 6.69 2.82
C GLU A 421 -23.83 7.42 4.16
N TYR A 422 -23.53 8.72 4.14
CA TYR A 422 -23.33 9.57 5.32
C TYR A 422 -22.17 9.13 6.21
N ARG A 423 -21.25 8.30 5.69
CA ARG A 423 -20.04 7.92 6.42
C ARG A 423 -18.99 9.02 6.35
N ARG A 424 -18.10 9.06 7.34
CA ARG A 424 -16.93 9.95 7.38
C ARG A 424 -15.69 9.18 7.79
N PHE A 425 -14.57 9.50 7.16
CA PHE A 425 -13.31 8.81 7.42
C PHE A 425 -12.22 9.80 7.80
N LEU A 426 -11.42 9.44 8.79
CA LEU A 426 -10.22 10.16 9.20
C LEU A 426 -9.00 9.37 8.74
N TYR A 427 -8.11 10.03 7.99
CA TYR A 427 -6.83 9.47 7.55
C TYR A 427 -5.73 10.06 8.42
N ALA A 428 -4.94 9.21 9.07
CA ALA A 428 -3.78 9.58 9.88
C ALA A 428 -2.50 9.05 9.23
N VAL A 429 -1.54 9.94 8.96
CA VAL A 429 -0.26 9.58 8.32
C VAL A 429 0.73 9.10 9.38
N ASP A 430 1.04 7.81 9.37
CA ASP A 430 2.12 7.23 10.17
C ASP A 430 3.46 7.64 9.58
N ARG A 431 4.19 8.46 10.33
CA ARG A 431 5.47 9.04 9.91
C ARG A 431 6.57 8.01 9.71
N LYS A 432 6.61 6.96 10.54
CA LYS A 432 7.72 6.00 10.57
C LYS A 432 7.62 5.03 9.41
N ASP A 433 6.44 4.47 9.19
CA ASP A 433 6.21 3.52 8.10
C ASP A 433 5.84 4.23 6.79
N GLY A 434 5.43 5.50 6.87
CA GLY A 434 5.01 6.29 5.71
C GLY A 434 3.68 5.81 5.13
N THR A 435 2.79 5.30 5.98
CA THR A 435 1.52 4.66 5.64
C THR A 435 0.34 5.50 6.15
N ILE A 436 -0.88 5.16 5.75
CA ILE A 436 -2.10 5.84 6.21
C ILE A 436 -2.98 4.87 7.01
N ALA A 437 -3.19 5.16 8.29
CA ALA A 437 -4.22 4.51 9.11
C ALA A 437 -5.57 5.18 8.86
N VAL A 438 -6.64 4.38 8.82
CA VAL A 438 -8.01 4.84 8.49
C VAL A 438 -8.92 4.60 9.69
N PHE A 439 -9.73 5.60 10.04
CA PHE A 439 -10.74 5.49 11.11
C PHE A 439 -12.12 5.86 10.57
N ASP A 440 -13.15 5.14 11.01
CA ASP A 440 -14.55 5.55 10.82
C ASP A 440 -14.92 6.57 11.90
N VAL A 441 -15.15 7.82 11.49
CA VAL A 441 -15.52 8.93 12.38
C VAL A 441 -16.96 9.39 12.15
N THR A 442 -17.79 8.53 11.56
CA THR A 442 -19.20 8.83 11.25
C THR A 442 -19.98 9.21 12.49
N ASN A 443 -19.82 8.44 13.58
CA ASN A 443 -20.43 8.73 14.87
C ASN A 443 -19.38 8.58 15.98
N LEU A 444 -18.85 9.71 16.45
CA LEU A 444 -17.81 9.74 17.47
C LEU A 444 -18.20 9.11 18.82
N ALA A 445 -19.50 8.95 19.11
CA ALA A 445 -19.95 8.33 20.35
C ALA A 445 -19.83 6.80 20.33
N THR A 446 -19.88 6.19 19.13
CA THR A 446 -19.83 4.73 18.94
C THR A 446 -18.65 4.29 18.08
N ALA A 447 -17.85 5.23 17.59
CA ALA A 447 -16.68 4.95 16.76
C ALA A 447 -15.67 4.11 17.53
N GLU A 448 -15.18 3.06 16.88
CA GLU A 448 -14.06 2.30 17.38
C GLU A 448 -12.81 3.16 17.42
N ARG A 449 -11.99 2.99 18.47
CA ARG A 449 -10.82 3.85 18.71
C ARG A 449 -9.55 3.35 18.05
N THR A 450 -9.62 2.27 17.27
CA THR A 450 -8.48 1.64 16.61
C THR A 450 -8.62 1.74 15.08
N PRO A 451 -7.51 1.61 14.32
CA PRO A 451 -7.59 1.70 12.88
C PRO A 451 -8.46 0.59 12.31
N MET A 452 -9.27 0.96 11.31
CA MET A 452 -10.05 0.01 10.53
C MET A 452 -9.13 -0.94 9.76
N ARG A 453 -9.64 -2.13 9.44
CA ARG A 453 -8.92 -3.15 8.69
C ARG A 453 -9.37 -3.23 7.23
N ARG A 454 -8.44 -3.64 6.38
CA ARG A 454 -8.70 -4.02 4.99
C ARG A 454 -9.62 -5.24 4.94
N PRO A 455 -10.58 -5.27 4.01
CA PRO A 455 -11.26 -6.49 3.65
C PRO A 455 -10.28 -7.41 2.93
N HIS A 456 -10.41 -8.71 3.17
CA HIS A 456 -9.62 -9.76 2.50
C HIS A 456 -8.10 -9.58 2.51
N PRO A 457 -7.47 -9.37 3.68
CA PRO A 457 -6.01 -9.19 3.72
C PRO A 457 -5.24 -10.44 3.26
N GLU A 458 -5.88 -11.62 3.24
CA GLU A 458 -5.37 -12.86 2.63
C GLU A 458 -5.18 -12.79 1.12
N LEU A 459 -5.98 -11.99 0.39
CA LEU A 459 -5.86 -11.85 -1.06
C LEU A 459 -4.68 -10.95 -1.45
N ASN A 460 -4.26 -10.04 -0.57
CA ASN A 460 -3.08 -9.21 -0.77
C ASN A 460 -2.26 -9.07 0.54
N PRO A 461 -1.39 -10.05 0.83
CA PRO A 461 -0.55 -10.05 2.03
C PRO A 461 0.62 -9.05 1.99
N PHE A 462 0.91 -8.45 0.83
CA PHE A 462 2.01 -7.49 0.67
C PHE A 462 1.67 -6.10 1.19
N GLN A 463 0.42 -5.89 1.55
CA GLN A 463 -0.08 -4.67 2.14
C GLN A 463 -0.46 -4.96 3.60
N PRO A 464 -0.09 -4.07 4.54
CA PRO A 464 -0.50 -4.20 5.94
C PRO A 464 -2.03 -4.18 6.06
N GLU A 465 -2.57 -4.86 7.07
CA GLU A 465 -4.02 -5.07 7.20
C GLU A 465 -4.76 -3.84 7.72
N ASP A 466 -4.15 -3.00 8.55
CA ASP A 466 -4.81 -1.90 9.26
C ASP A 466 -4.49 -0.50 8.68
N ARG A 467 -3.89 -0.47 7.49
CA ARG A 467 -3.39 0.77 6.87
C ARG A 467 -3.17 0.60 5.37
N ILE A 468 -3.02 1.72 4.68
CA ILE A 468 -2.70 1.78 3.25
C ILE A 468 -1.19 2.01 3.09
N GLY A 469 -0.51 1.12 2.37
CA GLY A 469 0.92 1.20 2.05
C GLY A 469 1.22 1.76 0.66
N PHE A 470 2.34 2.46 0.53
CA PHE A 470 2.77 3.17 -0.68
C PHE A 470 4.23 2.81 -1.04
N GLY A 471 4.63 3.13 -2.29
CA GLY A 471 6.01 2.91 -2.75
C GLY A 471 7.06 3.84 -2.11
N ALA A 472 6.62 4.92 -1.47
CA ALA A 472 7.44 5.84 -0.70
C ALA A 472 6.63 6.45 0.45
N PRO A 473 7.26 6.98 1.51
CA PRO A 473 6.55 7.52 2.66
C PRO A 473 5.61 8.69 2.33
N VAL A 474 4.41 8.67 2.90
CA VAL A 474 3.44 9.78 2.80
C VAL A 474 3.88 10.97 3.67
N VAL A 475 3.75 12.18 3.13
CA VAL A 475 4.09 13.45 3.78
C VAL A 475 2.85 14.25 4.15
N ALA A 476 1.86 14.28 3.26
CA ALA A 476 0.64 15.04 3.44
C ALA A 476 -0.54 14.31 2.81
N VAL A 477 -1.74 14.52 3.35
CA VAL A 477 -2.97 13.93 2.84
C VAL A 477 -4.10 14.97 2.79
N ALA A 478 -4.93 14.92 1.77
CA ALA A 478 -6.17 15.69 1.72
C ALA A 478 -7.29 14.92 1.02
N PHE A 479 -8.54 15.25 1.37
CA PHE A 479 -9.71 14.78 0.64
C PHE A 479 -10.17 15.85 -0.35
N ALA A 480 -10.67 15.40 -1.49
CA ALA A 480 -11.36 16.24 -2.45
C ALA A 480 -12.70 15.62 -2.82
N ARG A 481 -13.74 16.45 -2.81
CA ARG A 481 -15.04 16.15 -3.41
C ARG A 481 -15.08 16.80 -4.78
N HIS A 482 -15.10 15.98 -5.84
CA HIS A 482 -15.08 16.47 -7.22
C HIS A 482 -16.23 15.87 -8.01
N ASP A 483 -16.84 16.67 -8.88
CA ASP A 483 -17.95 16.23 -9.72
C ASP A 483 -17.84 16.82 -11.13
N PHE A 484 -18.49 16.15 -12.09
CA PHE A 484 -18.75 16.62 -13.44
C PHE A 484 -20.26 16.82 -13.61
N PRO A 485 -20.81 17.98 -13.22
CA PRO A 485 -22.24 18.20 -13.22
C PRO A 485 -22.85 18.04 -14.62
N LEU A 486 -23.96 17.31 -14.69
CA LEU A 486 -24.69 17.07 -15.93
C LEU A 486 -25.41 18.34 -16.35
N LYS A 487 -25.03 18.88 -17.52
CA LYS A 487 -25.61 20.12 -18.09
C LYS A 487 -26.57 19.84 -19.22
N ARG A 488 -26.50 18.67 -19.84
CA ARG A 488 -27.28 18.27 -21.01
C ARG A 488 -27.67 16.80 -20.93
N VAL A 489 -28.80 16.46 -21.55
CA VAL A 489 -29.27 15.08 -21.74
C VAL A 489 -29.80 14.93 -23.16
N ASN A 490 -29.36 13.93 -23.90
CA ASN A 490 -29.64 13.76 -25.33
C ASN A 490 -29.41 15.04 -26.15
N GLY A 491 -28.39 15.82 -25.80
CA GLY A 491 -28.08 17.12 -26.44
C GLY A 491 -28.99 18.30 -26.05
N LEU A 492 -30.00 18.10 -25.20
CA LEU A 492 -30.86 19.16 -24.67
C LEU A 492 -30.28 19.71 -23.37
N GLY A 493 -30.23 21.05 -23.24
CA GLY A 493 -29.79 21.73 -22.02
C GLY A 493 -30.74 21.50 -20.84
N LEU A 494 -30.19 21.19 -19.68
CA LEU A 494 -30.92 21.15 -18.43
C LEU A 494 -31.04 22.58 -17.85
N PRO A 495 -32.19 22.96 -17.26
CA PRO A 495 -32.36 24.27 -16.63
C PRO A 495 -31.37 24.53 -15.48
N THR A 496 -30.94 23.46 -14.82
CA THR A 496 -30.00 23.49 -13.69
C THR A 496 -29.08 22.29 -13.81
N ALA A 497 -27.77 22.51 -13.67
CA ALA A 497 -26.80 21.43 -13.72
C ALA A 497 -27.04 20.47 -12.55
N GLN A 498 -27.11 19.18 -12.85
CA GLN A 498 -27.34 18.14 -11.84
C GLN A 498 -25.99 17.60 -11.34
N SER A 499 -25.88 17.35 -10.05
CA SER A 499 -24.64 16.94 -9.37
C SER A 499 -24.96 15.84 -8.36
N GLY A 500 -23.98 15.02 -7.98
CA GLY A 500 -24.19 13.96 -6.97
C GLY A 500 -24.86 12.68 -7.49
N LEU A 501 -25.03 12.54 -8.80
CA LEU A 501 -25.70 11.39 -9.41
C LEU A 501 -24.78 10.17 -9.50
N LEU A 502 -25.29 9.00 -9.14
CA LEU A 502 -24.62 7.70 -9.29
C LEU A 502 -24.72 7.24 -10.75
N CYS A 503 -23.64 6.66 -11.29
CA CYS A 503 -23.73 6.05 -12.62
C CYS A 503 -24.68 4.85 -12.57
N ASN A 504 -25.60 4.74 -13.53
CA ASN A 504 -26.61 3.68 -13.53
C ASN A 504 -26.50 2.80 -14.78
N PRO A 505 -25.94 1.59 -14.72
CA PRO A 505 -25.86 0.65 -15.84
C PRO A 505 -27.14 -0.20 -16.05
N ASN A 506 -28.19 -0.01 -15.24
CA ASN A 506 -29.38 -0.86 -15.26
C ASN A 506 -30.08 -0.80 -16.64
N PRO A 507 -30.35 -1.95 -17.27
CA PRO A 507 -30.95 -2.01 -18.60
C PRO A 507 -32.38 -1.45 -18.67
N ASN A 508 -33.10 -1.34 -17.54
CA ASN A 508 -34.43 -0.73 -17.49
C ASN A 508 -34.40 0.80 -17.60
N VAL A 509 -33.24 1.44 -17.45
CA VAL A 509 -33.10 2.89 -17.57
C VAL A 509 -32.70 3.25 -19.01
N ASP A 510 -33.62 3.90 -19.73
CA ASP A 510 -33.40 4.43 -21.09
C ASP A 510 -33.82 5.91 -21.15
N LEU A 511 -32.82 6.81 -21.12
CA LEU A 511 -33.04 8.25 -21.21
C LEU A 511 -33.58 8.71 -22.58
N LYS A 512 -33.53 7.88 -23.62
CA LYS A 512 -34.17 8.20 -24.91
C LYS A 512 -35.67 7.94 -24.87
N ALA A 513 -36.08 6.89 -24.18
CA ALA A 513 -37.49 6.54 -23.98
C ALA A 513 -38.15 7.40 -22.91
N ASP A 514 -37.43 7.70 -21.82
CA ASP A 514 -37.88 8.59 -20.74
C ASP A 514 -36.79 9.61 -20.35
N PRO A 515 -36.82 10.83 -20.92
CA PRO A 515 -35.89 11.89 -20.58
C PRO A 515 -35.94 12.38 -19.12
N ASN A 516 -37.00 12.00 -18.37
CA ASN A 516 -37.12 12.29 -16.93
C ASN A 516 -36.76 11.08 -16.05
N GLY A 517 -36.30 9.98 -16.65
CA GLY A 517 -35.83 8.79 -15.93
C GLY A 517 -34.53 9.06 -15.16
N ASP A 518 -33.94 8.02 -14.56
CA ASP A 518 -32.72 8.18 -13.78
C ASP A 518 -31.56 8.75 -14.63
N LEU A 519 -31.24 10.01 -14.35
CA LEU A 519 -30.19 10.79 -15.02
C LEU A 519 -28.78 10.18 -14.82
N GLY A 520 -28.62 9.25 -13.88
CA GLY A 520 -27.42 8.43 -13.70
C GLY A 520 -26.99 7.67 -14.97
N ALA A 521 -27.93 7.34 -15.86
CA ALA A 521 -27.62 6.70 -17.14
C ALA A 521 -26.80 7.61 -18.09
N ALA A 522 -26.83 8.93 -17.90
CA ALA A 522 -26.00 9.86 -18.68
C ALA A 522 -24.50 9.73 -18.38
N TYR A 523 -24.13 9.01 -17.31
CA TYR A 523 -22.75 8.78 -16.90
C TYR A 523 -22.15 7.45 -17.41
N ARG A 524 -22.94 6.63 -18.12
CA ARG A 524 -22.52 5.38 -18.77
C ARG A 524 -21.35 5.59 -19.73
N ALA A 525 -20.56 4.55 -19.97
CA ALA A 525 -19.43 4.61 -20.91
C ALA A 525 -19.82 4.97 -22.36
N SER A 526 -21.05 4.69 -22.77
CA SER A 526 -21.59 4.98 -24.11
C SER A 526 -22.17 6.38 -24.27
N SER A 527 -22.34 7.12 -23.18
CA SER A 527 -22.97 8.42 -23.20
C SER A 527 -22.06 9.48 -23.82
N SER A 528 -22.65 10.33 -24.66
CA SER A 528 -22.02 11.56 -25.15
C SER A 528 -22.53 12.81 -24.41
N ASP A 529 -23.36 12.65 -23.38
CA ASP A 529 -23.96 13.77 -22.63
C ASP A 529 -22.97 14.42 -21.64
N VAL A 530 -21.86 13.74 -21.37
CA VAL A 530 -20.78 14.18 -20.48
C VAL A 530 -19.53 14.49 -21.28
N ASP A 531 -18.89 15.61 -20.95
CA ASP A 531 -17.68 16.09 -21.65
C ASP A 531 -16.45 15.18 -21.38
N VAL A 532 -16.45 14.47 -20.24
CA VAL A 532 -15.40 13.53 -19.84
C VAL A 532 -16.00 12.12 -19.74
N GLY A 533 -15.51 11.22 -20.60
CA GLY A 533 -15.94 9.83 -20.64
C GLY A 533 -15.53 9.04 -19.39
N LEU A 534 -16.05 7.83 -19.25
CA LEU A 534 -15.73 6.92 -18.14
C LEU A 534 -14.30 6.37 -18.28
N VAL A 535 -13.32 7.12 -17.78
CA VAL A 535 -11.88 6.78 -17.78
C VAL A 535 -11.30 6.84 -16.37
N PRO A 536 -10.11 6.29 -16.09
CA PRO A 536 -9.52 6.28 -14.73
C PRO A 536 -9.25 7.68 -14.17
N THR A 537 -8.92 8.65 -15.02
CA THR A 537 -8.72 10.05 -14.64
C THR A 537 -10.03 10.80 -14.34
N ARG A 538 -11.20 10.19 -14.61
CA ARG A 538 -12.49 10.77 -14.25
C ARG A 538 -12.78 10.54 -12.76
N LEU A 539 -12.32 11.46 -11.92
CA LEU A 539 -12.49 11.39 -10.47
C LEU A 539 -13.83 12.03 -10.04
N ARG A 540 -14.96 11.31 -10.23
CA ARG A 540 -16.30 11.76 -9.79
C ARG A 540 -16.71 11.12 -8.46
N GLY A 541 -16.78 11.92 -7.40
CA GLY A 541 -17.06 11.45 -6.05
C GLY A 541 -16.14 12.07 -4.99
N ILE A 542 -15.80 11.28 -3.98
CA ILE A 542 -14.85 11.65 -2.92
C ILE A 542 -13.59 10.79 -3.06
N PHE A 543 -12.45 11.46 -3.10
CA PHE A 543 -11.14 10.85 -3.22
C PHE A 543 -10.20 11.43 -2.17
N ALA A 544 -9.29 10.60 -1.67
CA ALA A 544 -8.15 11.06 -0.92
C ALA A 544 -6.92 11.13 -1.83
N PHE A 545 -6.01 12.05 -1.53
CA PHE A 545 -4.76 12.24 -2.24
C PHE A 545 -3.62 12.20 -1.23
N ALA A 546 -2.65 11.33 -1.47
CA ALA A 546 -1.47 11.18 -0.64
C ALA A 546 -0.25 11.71 -1.39
N THR A 547 0.42 12.75 -0.87
CA THR A 547 1.71 13.20 -1.40
C THR A 547 2.83 12.41 -0.76
N LEU A 548 3.68 11.80 -1.57
CA LEU A 548 4.83 11.02 -1.14
C LEU A 548 6.09 11.90 -1.04
N THR A 549 7.09 11.43 -0.29
CA THR A 549 8.40 12.11 -0.21
C THR A 549 9.12 12.21 -1.56
N THR A 550 8.73 11.40 -2.56
CA THR A 550 9.25 11.44 -3.93
C THR A 550 8.70 12.61 -4.75
N GLY A 551 7.66 13.30 -4.27
CA GLY A 551 6.91 14.29 -5.05
C GLY A 551 5.77 13.71 -5.88
N GLU A 552 5.56 12.40 -5.81
CA GLU A 552 4.41 11.75 -6.42
C GLU A 552 3.16 11.96 -5.57
N ILE A 553 2.01 12.12 -6.22
CA ILE A 553 0.72 12.26 -5.58
C ILE A 553 -0.19 11.14 -6.06
N VAL A 554 -0.60 10.28 -5.13
CA VAL A 554 -1.37 9.07 -5.40
C VAL A 554 -2.84 9.32 -5.06
N ALA A 555 -3.74 8.99 -5.99
CA ALA A 555 -5.18 9.05 -5.76
C ALA A 555 -5.71 7.76 -5.10
N ILE A 556 -6.63 7.92 -4.13
CA ILE A 556 -7.25 6.85 -3.35
C ILE A 556 -8.76 7.02 -3.40
N ASP A 557 -9.47 5.95 -3.71
CA ASP A 557 -10.92 5.90 -3.78
C ASP A 557 -11.53 5.88 -2.37
N VAL A 558 -12.59 6.66 -2.16
CA VAL A 558 -13.31 6.73 -0.87
C VAL A 558 -14.80 6.53 -1.11
N ASP A 559 -15.39 7.30 -2.03
CA ASP A 559 -16.75 7.12 -2.53
C ASP A 559 -16.79 7.50 -4.01
N ASP A 560 -16.67 6.50 -4.87
CA ASP A 560 -16.65 6.68 -6.33
C ASP A 560 -18.08 6.57 -6.89
N TRP A 561 -18.58 7.67 -7.45
CA TRP A 561 -19.93 7.74 -7.99
C TRP A 561 -20.06 7.09 -9.37
N ASP A 562 -18.95 6.62 -9.95
CA ASP A 562 -18.93 5.81 -11.15
C ASP A 562 -18.77 4.30 -10.87
N ALA A 563 -18.62 3.89 -9.61
CA ALA A 563 -18.40 2.49 -9.23
C ALA A 563 -19.37 1.47 -9.87
N PRO A 564 -20.70 1.71 -9.96
CA PRO A 564 -21.61 0.75 -10.60
C PRO A 564 -21.34 0.54 -12.09
N CYS A 565 -20.72 1.51 -12.77
CA CYS A 565 -20.35 1.41 -14.18
C CYS A 565 -18.88 1.00 -14.38
N ARG A 566 -18.03 1.06 -13.35
CA ARG A 566 -16.62 0.64 -13.36
C ARG A 566 -16.47 -0.83 -12.98
N ARG A 567 -16.81 -1.70 -13.92
CA ARG A 567 -16.98 -3.12 -13.65
C ARG A 567 -16.87 -3.96 -14.92
N PRO A 568 -16.78 -5.29 -14.76
CA PRO A 568 -16.98 -6.21 -15.85
C PRO A 568 -18.42 -6.22 -16.36
N GLN A 569 -18.60 -6.69 -17.59
CA GLN A 569 -19.91 -6.82 -18.21
C GLN A 569 -20.76 -7.93 -17.57
N ASP A 570 -20.18 -9.08 -17.22
CA ASP A 570 -20.98 -10.23 -16.76
C ASP A 570 -20.74 -10.52 -15.27
N LEU A 571 -21.69 -10.11 -14.42
CA LEU A 571 -21.78 -10.52 -13.02
C LEU A 571 -23.01 -11.42 -12.80
N SER A 572 -23.34 -12.31 -13.74
CA SER A 572 -24.39 -13.33 -13.54
C SER A 572 -23.92 -14.49 -12.67
N SER A 573 -24.85 -15.26 -12.09
CA SER A 573 -24.55 -16.40 -11.20
C SER A 573 -24.09 -17.65 -11.97
N SER A 574 -23.06 -18.33 -11.45
CA SER A 574 -22.85 -19.76 -11.70
C SER A 574 -23.54 -20.61 -10.61
N GLU A 575 -23.65 -21.94 -10.80
CA GLU A 575 -24.25 -22.90 -9.82
C GLU A 575 -23.62 -22.84 -8.40
N SER A 576 -22.50 -22.13 -8.22
CA SER A 576 -21.75 -22.04 -6.96
C SER A 576 -21.81 -20.67 -6.26
N GLY A 577 -22.69 -19.74 -6.67
CA GLY A 577 -22.86 -18.44 -6.01
C GLY A 577 -21.77 -17.39 -6.27
N VAL A 578 -20.79 -17.70 -7.13
CA VAL A 578 -19.75 -16.77 -7.63
C VAL A 578 -20.09 -16.35 -9.06
N ALA A 579 -19.78 -15.11 -9.44
CA ALA A 579 -20.02 -14.63 -10.79
C ALA A 579 -19.29 -15.50 -11.82
N VAL A 580 -19.93 -15.73 -12.98
CA VAL A 580 -19.54 -16.77 -13.93
C VAL A 580 -18.07 -16.68 -14.36
N ASN A 581 -17.32 -15.56 -14.30
CA ASN A 581 -15.95 -15.54 -14.84
C ASN A 581 -14.92 -14.54 -14.25
N ILE A 582 -15.05 -13.93 -13.05
CA ILE A 582 -14.32 -12.65 -12.84
C ILE A 582 -13.53 -12.45 -11.52
N GLY A 583 -13.59 -13.37 -10.55
CA GLY A 583 -12.71 -13.35 -9.36
C GLY A 583 -13.43 -13.78 -8.09
N ALA A 584 -12.69 -14.04 -7.00
CA ALA A 584 -13.24 -14.38 -5.69
C ALA A 584 -14.13 -13.26 -5.12
N LEU A 585 -13.84 -12.01 -5.49
CA LEU A 585 -14.61 -10.84 -5.06
C LEU A 585 -15.79 -10.50 -5.99
N SER A 586 -16.00 -11.28 -7.05
CA SER A 586 -17.07 -11.03 -8.04
C SER A 586 -18.35 -11.76 -7.64
N VAL A 587 -19.21 -11.07 -6.89
CA VAL A 587 -20.50 -11.62 -6.49
C VAL A 587 -21.55 -11.43 -7.58
N PRO A 588 -22.42 -12.42 -7.83
CA PRO A 588 -23.55 -12.26 -8.73
C PRO A 588 -24.44 -11.09 -8.33
N GLN A 589 -24.85 -10.27 -9.30
CA GLN A 589 -25.88 -9.26 -9.08
C GLN A 589 -27.28 -9.81 -9.33
N PRO A 590 -28.31 -9.31 -8.63
CA PRO A 590 -29.70 -9.67 -8.90
C PRO A 590 -30.16 -9.09 -10.25
N ALA A 591 -30.97 -9.84 -10.99
CA ALA A 591 -31.60 -9.34 -12.21
C ALA A 591 -32.68 -8.29 -11.86
N PRO A 592 -32.77 -7.18 -12.63
CA PRO A 592 -33.74 -6.12 -12.33
C PRO A 592 -35.16 -6.57 -12.65
N ALA A 593 -36.10 -6.31 -11.74
CA ALA A 593 -37.53 -6.51 -12.00
C ALA A 593 -38.10 -5.40 -12.92
N PRO A 594 -39.26 -5.58 -13.57
CA PRO A 594 -39.87 -4.49 -14.33
C PRO A 594 -40.12 -3.25 -13.47
N GLY A 595 -39.56 -2.10 -13.87
CA GLY A 595 -39.63 -0.82 -13.13
C GLY A 595 -38.56 -0.65 -12.05
N ASP A 596 -37.73 -1.67 -11.82
CA ASP A 596 -36.55 -1.59 -10.98
C ASP A 596 -35.43 -0.87 -11.71
N VAL A 597 -34.95 0.21 -11.12
CA VAL A 597 -33.91 1.09 -11.67
C VAL A 597 -32.69 1.14 -10.77
N ASP A 598 -32.52 0.21 -9.83
CA ASP A 598 -31.33 0.19 -8.96
C ASP A 598 -30.05 0.00 -9.82
N PRO A 599 -29.03 0.88 -9.67
CA PRO A 599 -27.75 0.78 -10.38
C PRO A 599 -27.00 -0.55 -10.20
N TYR A 600 -27.24 -1.26 -9.10
CA TYR A 600 -26.59 -2.53 -8.78
C TYR A 600 -27.45 -3.76 -9.13
N HIS A 601 -28.63 -3.57 -9.73
CA HIS A 601 -29.45 -4.66 -10.28
C HIS A 601 -29.20 -4.78 -11.79
N ALA A 602 -27.97 -5.11 -12.16
CA ALA A 602 -27.54 -5.15 -13.56
C ALA A 602 -26.50 -6.26 -13.80
N PRO A 603 -26.85 -7.56 -13.68
CA PRO A 603 -25.89 -8.65 -13.82
C PRO A 603 -25.30 -8.74 -15.22
N ILE A 604 -26.08 -8.37 -16.24
CA ILE A 604 -25.64 -8.32 -17.64
C ILE A 604 -26.16 -7.01 -18.26
N PRO A 605 -25.49 -5.87 -18.01
CA PRO A 605 -25.80 -4.62 -18.68
C PRO A 605 -25.35 -4.66 -20.14
N ALA A 606 -25.81 -3.69 -20.94
CA ALA A 606 -25.29 -3.51 -22.29
C ALA A 606 -23.76 -3.24 -22.23
N PRO A 607 -22.93 -3.87 -23.09
CA PRO A 607 -21.47 -3.81 -22.97
C PRO A 607 -20.94 -2.36 -22.93
N GLU A 608 -21.54 -1.47 -23.69
CA GLU A 608 -21.18 -0.06 -23.79
C GLU A 608 -21.63 0.77 -22.59
N SER A 609 -22.42 0.21 -21.66
CA SER A 609 -22.86 0.94 -20.45
C SER A 609 -21.85 0.88 -19.30
N VAL A 610 -20.84 0.01 -19.39
CA VAL A 610 -19.82 -0.23 -18.34
C VAL A 610 -18.40 -0.11 -18.89
N SER A 611 -17.39 -0.04 -18.02
CA SER A 611 -15.98 0.06 -18.39
C SER A 611 -15.39 -1.24 -18.97
N GLN A 612 -16.06 -2.38 -18.79
CA GLN A 612 -15.62 -3.71 -19.26
C GLN A 612 -14.25 -4.14 -18.68
N GLU A 613 -13.96 -3.71 -17.46
CA GLU A 613 -12.75 -4.14 -16.74
C GLU A 613 -12.86 -5.59 -16.29
N ILE A 614 -11.73 -6.28 -16.10
CA ILE A 614 -11.73 -7.71 -15.74
C ILE A 614 -11.63 -7.94 -14.24
N PHE A 615 -11.34 -6.91 -13.45
CA PHE A 615 -11.29 -7.03 -11.99
C PHE A 615 -12.61 -6.54 -11.43
N PHE A 616 -13.03 -7.09 -10.30
CA PHE A 616 -14.17 -6.57 -9.57
C PHE A 616 -14.01 -6.82 -8.06
N PRO A 617 -14.26 -5.82 -7.21
CA PRO A 617 -14.52 -4.42 -7.56
C PRO A 617 -13.24 -3.70 -8.00
N VAL A 618 -13.32 -2.92 -9.10
CA VAL A 618 -12.19 -2.06 -9.53
C VAL A 618 -12.06 -0.85 -8.63
N SER A 619 -13.19 -0.34 -8.17
CA SER A 619 -13.31 0.81 -7.29
C SER A 619 -13.92 0.35 -5.97
N ALA A 620 -13.20 0.58 -4.88
CA ALA A 620 -13.62 0.22 -3.53
C ALA A 620 -13.10 1.28 -2.55
N PRO A 621 -13.76 1.48 -1.40
CA PRO A 621 -13.27 2.39 -0.37
C PRO A 621 -11.83 2.07 0.04
N HIS A 622 -11.05 3.12 0.23
CA HIS A 622 -9.65 3.08 0.68
C HIS A 622 -8.69 2.34 -0.27
N ARG A 623 -9.06 2.21 -1.54
CA ARG A 623 -8.24 1.55 -2.58
C ARG A 623 -7.46 2.56 -3.40
N ILE A 624 -6.19 2.27 -3.71
CA ILE A 624 -5.41 3.09 -4.64
C ILE A 624 -6.01 2.99 -6.06
N ARG A 625 -6.21 4.14 -6.70
CA ARG A 625 -6.77 4.23 -8.05
C ARG A 625 -5.75 3.78 -9.10
N SER A 626 -6.18 3.00 -10.10
CA SER A 626 -5.37 2.64 -11.27
C SER A 626 -5.25 3.80 -12.27
N THR A 627 -4.11 3.94 -12.94
CA THR A 627 -3.93 4.92 -14.03
C THR A 627 -4.58 4.48 -15.36
N PHE A 628 -4.77 3.16 -15.55
CA PHE A 628 -5.39 2.58 -16.75
C PHE A 628 -6.67 1.82 -16.38
N LEU A 629 -7.58 1.69 -17.35
CA LEU A 629 -8.68 0.71 -17.23
C LEU A 629 -8.05 -0.67 -17.16
N LEU A 630 -8.47 -1.49 -16.19
CA LEU A 630 -7.94 -2.84 -15.98
C LEU A 630 -8.56 -3.84 -16.97
N ARG A 631 -8.30 -3.60 -18.25
CA ARG A 631 -8.71 -4.41 -19.40
C ARG A 631 -7.62 -4.40 -20.48
N ASP A 632 -7.75 -5.30 -21.43
CA ASP A 632 -6.95 -5.23 -22.66
C ASP A 632 -7.56 -4.19 -23.61
N ASP A 633 -6.75 -3.21 -24.00
CA ASP A 633 -7.17 -2.17 -24.94
C ASP A 633 -6.19 -2.10 -26.13
N LEU A 634 -6.72 -2.07 -27.35
CA LEU A 634 -5.91 -1.97 -28.57
C LEU A 634 -5.18 -0.62 -28.69
N THR A 635 -5.64 0.41 -27.97
CA THR A 635 -5.13 1.78 -28.04
C THR A 635 -4.18 2.12 -26.89
N THR A 636 -4.45 1.68 -25.66
CA THR A 636 -3.62 1.99 -24.49
C THR A 636 -2.69 0.85 -24.09
N GLY A 637 -2.94 -0.36 -24.58
CA GLY A 637 -2.13 -1.55 -24.33
C GLY A 637 -2.82 -2.56 -23.41
N LYS A 638 -2.03 -3.54 -22.95
CA LYS A 638 -2.48 -4.60 -22.05
C LYS A 638 -2.29 -4.18 -20.60
N HIS A 639 -3.38 -4.01 -19.86
CA HIS A 639 -3.38 -3.59 -18.46
C HIS A 639 -3.96 -4.64 -17.52
N VAL A 640 -3.97 -5.89 -17.99
CA VAL A 640 -4.29 -7.07 -17.20
C VAL A 640 -3.09 -8.00 -17.23
N PRO A 641 -2.89 -8.83 -16.20
CA PRO A 641 -1.74 -9.72 -16.14
C PRO A 641 -1.74 -10.72 -17.31
N TYR A 642 -0.61 -10.83 -18.01
CA TYR A 642 -0.43 -11.72 -19.14
C TYR A 642 0.98 -12.34 -19.18
N LEU A 643 1.11 -13.42 -19.96
CA LEU A 643 2.39 -14.02 -20.31
C LEU A 643 2.84 -13.48 -21.69
N PRO A 644 4.02 -12.83 -21.81
CA PRO A 644 4.51 -12.36 -23.10
C PRO A 644 4.96 -13.52 -24.01
N SER A 645 5.27 -14.68 -23.43
CA SER A 645 5.56 -15.92 -24.14
C SER A 645 5.12 -17.12 -23.30
N ALA A 646 4.91 -18.28 -23.93
CA ALA A 646 4.57 -19.50 -23.21
C ALA A 646 5.72 -19.95 -22.29
N PRO A 647 5.43 -20.54 -21.11
CA PRO A 647 6.46 -21.07 -20.22
C PRO A 647 7.39 -22.05 -20.94
N SER A 648 8.69 -21.82 -20.80
CA SER A 648 9.72 -22.68 -21.39
C SER A 648 10.26 -23.64 -20.35
N ILE A 649 10.59 -24.88 -20.73
CA ILE A 649 11.13 -25.90 -19.83
C ILE A 649 12.54 -26.30 -20.24
N THR A 650 13.42 -26.41 -19.25
CA THR A 650 14.82 -26.82 -19.40
C THR A 650 15.12 -27.95 -18.41
N GLY A 651 15.72 -29.03 -18.90
CA GLY A 651 16.26 -30.11 -18.08
C GLY A 651 17.73 -29.86 -17.75
N THR A 652 18.46 -30.91 -17.38
CA THR A 652 19.92 -30.80 -17.11
C THR A 652 20.71 -30.42 -18.36
N GLY A 653 20.91 -29.11 -18.57
CA GLY A 653 21.77 -28.54 -19.60
C GLY A 653 21.15 -28.35 -20.98
N ALA A 654 19.87 -28.69 -21.19
CA ALA A 654 19.20 -28.56 -22.49
C ALA A 654 17.68 -28.30 -22.38
N PRO A 655 17.08 -27.55 -23.32
CA PRO A 655 15.62 -27.39 -23.42
C PRO A 655 14.91 -28.73 -23.65
N LEU A 656 13.75 -28.93 -23.01
CA LEU A 656 12.90 -30.11 -23.26
C LEU A 656 11.79 -29.79 -24.27
N ALA A 657 11.41 -30.77 -25.08
CA ALA A 657 10.35 -30.61 -26.06
C ALA A 657 8.97 -30.63 -25.39
N LEU A 658 8.13 -29.65 -25.69
CA LEU A 658 6.72 -29.57 -25.26
C LEU A 658 5.75 -30.10 -26.31
N PHE A 659 6.16 -30.31 -27.56
CA PHE A 659 5.27 -30.82 -28.59
C PHE A 659 6.02 -31.79 -29.51
N GLY A 660 5.29 -32.72 -30.13
CA GLY A 660 5.86 -33.70 -31.05
C GLY A 660 6.51 -34.89 -30.35
N GLN A 661 7.18 -35.72 -31.14
CA GLN A 661 7.82 -36.96 -30.69
C GLN A 661 8.91 -36.66 -29.65
N GLY A 662 8.87 -37.37 -28.51
CA GLY A 662 9.81 -37.20 -27.40
C GLY A 662 9.34 -36.20 -26.34
N SER A 663 8.15 -35.61 -26.49
CA SER A 663 7.55 -34.71 -25.49
C SER A 663 6.69 -35.45 -24.44
N GLU A 664 6.54 -36.77 -24.59
CA GLU A 664 5.72 -37.62 -23.72
C GLU A 664 6.27 -37.66 -22.28
N ALA A 665 7.59 -37.71 -22.12
CA ALA A 665 8.26 -37.74 -20.82
C ALA A 665 8.42 -36.34 -20.18
N THR A 666 8.08 -35.27 -20.90
CA THR A 666 8.23 -33.90 -20.42
C THR A 666 7.09 -33.54 -19.47
N PRO A 667 7.36 -33.10 -18.23
CA PRO A 667 6.31 -32.62 -17.32
C PRO A 667 5.63 -31.38 -17.90
N ARG A 668 4.39 -31.11 -17.46
CA ARG A 668 3.51 -30.07 -17.97
C ARG A 668 3.05 -29.14 -16.86
N LEU A 669 3.47 -27.88 -16.91
CA LEU A 669 2.97 -26.79 -16.06
C LEU A 669 1.68 -26.24 -16.66
N ARG A 670 0.54 -26.58 -16.07
CA ARG A 670 -0.80 -26.32 -16.62
C ARG A 670 -1.60 -25.36 -15.74
N PRO A 671 -2.48 -24.53 -16.34
CA PRO A 671 -3.38 -23.68 -15.57
C PRO A 671 -4.39 -24.53 -14.79
N THR A 672 -4.72 -24.12 -13.57
CA THR A 672 -5.81 -24.75 -12.78
C THR A 672 -7.17 -24.60 -13.49
N ALA A 673 -8.20 -25.28 -12.98
CA ALA A 673 -9.54 -25.31 -13.56
C ALA A 673 -10.10 -23.91 -13.89
N ALA A 674 -11.08 -23.89 -14.80
CA ALA A 674 -11.51 -22.71 -15.54
C ALA A 674 -12.05 -21.52 -14.72
N ARG A 675 -12.10 -21.56 -13.37
CA ARG A 675 -12.62 -20.51 -12.48
C ARG A 675 -12.04 -20.60 -11.06
N PRO A 676 -11.91 -19.47 -10.33
CA PRO A 676 -11.84 -18.06 -10.77
C PRO A 676 -10.45 -17.73 -11.36
N GLY A 677 -10.34 -16.74 -12.27
CA GLY A 677 -9.05 -16.35 -12.89
C GLY A 677 -9.09 -16.13 -14.39
N VAL A 678 -7.94 -15.81 -15.00
CA VAL A 678 -7.74 -15.86 -16.46
C VAL A 678 -6.61 -16.83 -16.79
N SER A 679 -6.88 -17.83 -17.63
CA SER A 679 -5.84 -18.74 -18.12
C SER A 679 -4.92 -17.99 -19.11
N ALA A 680 -3.61 -18.09 -18.90
CA ALA A 680 -2.60 -17.52 -19.79
C ALA A 680 -1.64 -18.61 -20.25
N GLY A 681 -1.39 -18.66 -21.57
CA GLY A 681 -0.70 -19.77 -22.23
C GLY A 681 -1.68 -20.68 -22.97
N THR A 682 -1.41 -21.98 -23.01
CA THR A 682 -2.32 -23.00 -23.53
C THR A 682 -2.83 -23.86 -22.37
N GLU A 683 -3.86 -24.68 -22.62
CA GLU A 683 -4.31 -25.68 -21.64
C GLU A 683 -3.26 -26.76 -21.32
N GLU A 684 -2.24 -26.89 -22.19
CA GLU A 684 -1.11 -27.81 -22.04
C GLU A 684 0.09 -27.18 -21.33
N VAL A 685 0.29 -25.86 -21.47
CA VAL A 685 1.40 -25.12 -20.85
C VAL A 685 0.98 -23.69 -20.53
N GLY A 686 0.82 -23.35 -19.25
CA GLY A 686 0.35 -22.03 -18.83
C GLY A 686 0.05 -21.92 -17.34
N VAL A 687 -0.26 -20.71 -16.89
CA VAL A 687 -0.71 -20.41 -15.52
C VAL A 687 -2.10 -19.80 -15.55
N ARG A 688 -2.76 -19.78 -14.40
CA ARG A 688 -4.02 -19.06 -14.22
C ARG A 688 -3.79 -17.83 -13.36
N PHE A 689 -3.94 -16.63 -13.92
CA PHE A 689 -3.83 -15.40 -13.14
C PHE A 689 -5.02 -15.24 -12.21
N SER A 690 -4.73 -14.80 -10.99
CA SER A 690 -5.71 -14.30 -10.04
C SER A 690 -6.24 -12.96 -10.54
N ILE A 691 -7.55 -12.77 -10.46
CA ILE A 691 -8.23 -11.51 -10.79
C ILE A 691 -9.03 -11.00 -9.59
N ASP A 692 -8.65 -11.49 -8.40
CA ASP A 692 -9.28 -11.15 -7.13
C ASP A 692 -8.84 -9.74 -6.70
N THR A 693 -7.57 -9.38 -6.93
CA THR A 693 -7.04 -8.06 -6.61
C THR A 693 -5.93 -7.67 -7.61
N PRO A 694 -5.97 -6.51 -8.28
CA PRO A 694 -4.95 -6.12 -9.27
C PRO A 694 -3.56 -5.79 -8.72
N ASP A 695 -3.45 -5.29 -7.49
CA ASP A 695 -2.20 -4.76 -6.90
C ASP A 695 -1.21 -5.85 -6.42
N VAL A 696 -1.54 -7.13 -6.61
CA VAL A 696 -0.65 -8.27 -6.34
C VAL A 696 0.16 -8.71 -7.57
N HIS A 697 -0.10 -8.11 -8.73
CA HIS A 697 0.57 -8.43 -9.98
C HIS A 697 1.78 -7.52 -10.19
N PHE A 698 2.96 -8.13 -10.26
CA PHE A 698 4.23 -7.44 -10.51
C PHE A 698 4.87 -7.94 -11.80
N ASP A 699 5.48 -7.03 -12.56
CA ASP A 699 6.29 -7.37 -13.71
C ASP A 699 7.58 -8.02 -13.22
N GLN A 700 7.71 -9.33 -13.41
CA GLN A 700 8.86 -10.08 -12.92
C GLN A 700 9.09 -11.36 -13.71
N GLU A 701 10.23 -11.99 -13.49
CA GLU A 701 10.54 -13.31 -14.02
C GLU A 701 10.29 -14.36 -12.95
N TRP A 702 9.80 -15.52 -13.36
CA TRP A 702 9.50 -16.64 -12.49
C TRP A 702 10.28 -17.87 -12.93
N THR A 703 10.80 -18.58 -11.93
CA THR A 703 11.38 -19.90 -12.10
C THR A 703 10.60 -20.91 -11.27
N VAL A 704 10.26 -22.06 -11.84
CA VAL A 704 9.58 -23.15 -11.15
C VAL A 704 10.42 -24.40 -11.31
N THR A 705 11.12 -24.80 -10.27
CA THR A 705 12.20 -25.80 -10.34
C THR A 705 11.86 -27.04 -9.53
N TYR A 706 11.92 -28.23 -10.15
CA TYR A 706 11.72 -29.49 -9.46
C TYR A 706 12.89 -29.81 -8.55
N GLU A 707 12.60 -30.06 -7.27
CA GLU A 707 13.58 -30.15 -6.18
C GLU A 707 14.57 -28.97 -6.18
N GLY A 708 14.03 -27.78 -6.45
CA GLY A 708 14.76 -26.52 -6.52
C GLY A 708 15.36 -26.11 -5.18
N LYS A 709 16.42 -25.29 -5.24
CA LYS A 709 17.03 -24.67 -4.06
C LYS A 709 16.11 -23.61 -3.47
N LEU A 710 16.02 -23.56 -2.15
CA LEU A 710 15.46 -22.43 -1.43
C LEU A 710 16.50 -21.29 -1.39
N PRO A 711 16.10 -20.04 -1.68
CA PRO A 711 17.04 -18.92 -1.71
C PRO A 711 17.56 -18.56 -0.32
N GLY A 712 18.74 -17.93 -0.26
CA GLY A 712 19.29 -17.35 0.97
C GLY A 712 20.11 -18.30 1.86
N PHE A 713 20.35 -19.55 1.46
CA PHE A 713 21.26 -20.46 2.17
C PHE A 713 22.67 -20.53 1.58
N GLU A 714 22.86 -20.05 0.35
CA GLU A 714 24.15 -20.13 -0.34
C GLU A 714 25.24 -19.36 0.42
N GLY A 715 26.40 -20.00 0.60
CA GLY A 715 27.55 -19.41 1.29
C GLY A 715 27.48 -19.44 2.83
N LEU A 716 26.43 -20.00 3.42
CA LEU A 716 26.35 -20.20 4.87
C LEU A 716 26.97 -21.54 5.28
N PRO A 717 27.98 -21.55 6.18
CA PRO A 717 28.47 -22.79 6.75
C PRO A 717 27.62 -23.18 7.97
N ALA A 718 27.32 -24.47 8.16
CA ALA A 718 26.68 -24.98 9.37
C ALA A 718 27.66 -25.85 10.16
N ALA A 719 27.66 -25.70 11.48
CA ALA A 719 28.36 -26.62 12.38
C ALA A 719 27.59 -27.95 12.44
N ILE A 720 28.29 -29.07 12.31
CA ILE A 720 27.73 -30.42 12.31
C ILE A 720 28.01 -31.08 13.66
N ALA A 721 26.95 -31.48 14.35
CA ALA A 721 27.00 -32.20 15.62
C ALA A 721 26.05 -33.40 15.61
N THR A 722 26.04 -34.20 16.67
CA THR A 722 25.02 -35.22 16.94
C THR A 722 24.67 -35.20 18.43
N ARG A 723 23.45 -35.64 18.78
CA ARG A 723 22.98 -35.78 20.16
C ARG A 723 22.40 -37.18 20.45
N ASP A 724 22.42 -38.06 19.48
CA ASP A 724 21.69 -39.34 19.49
C ASP A 724 22.54 -40.50 18.96
N GLU A 725 23.83 -40.50 19.30
CA GLU A 725 24.79 -41.53 18.89
C GLU A 725 24.89 -41.69 17.37
N TYR A 726 24.82 -40.57 16.61
CA TYR A 726 24.86 -40.54 15.14
C TYR A 726 23.66 -41.20 14.45
N ARG A 727 22.52 -41.36 15.14
CA ARG A 727 21.27 -41.72 14.43
C ARG A 727 20.78 -40.56 13.55
N THR A 728 21.10 -39.32 13.94
CA THR A 728 20.91 -38.10 13.16
C THR A 728 22.13 -37.17 13.28
N LEU A 729 22.16 -36.14 12.42
CA LEU A 729 23.07 -35.01 12.54
C LEU A 729 22.29 -33.72 12.77
N THR A 730 22.82 -32.85 13.60
CA THR A 730 22.33 -31.49 13.81
C THR A 730 23.23 -30.50 13.07
N LEU A 731 22.66 -29.71 12.16
CA LEU A 731 23.33 -28.64 11.46
C LEU A 731 22.87 -27.30 12.03
N SER A 732 23.75 -26.60 12.74
CA SER A 732 23.43 -25.34 13.42
C SER A 732 24.01 -24.13 12.66
N GLN A 733 23.15 -23.16 12.38
CA GLN A 733 23.49 -21.86 11.80
C GLN A 733 22.44 -20.81 12.20
N PRO A 734 22.65 -20.05 13.29
CA PRO A 734 21.68 -19.07 13.80
C PRO A 734 21.31 -17.96 12.81
N GLN A 735 22.18 -17.66 11.84
CA GLN A 735 21.89 -16.66 10.80
C GLN A 735 21.09 -17.24 9.63
N ALA A 736 20.86 -18.56 9.59
CA ALA A 736 20.12 -19.20 8.51
C ALA A 736 18.64 -18.81 8.51
N ARG A 737 18.02 -18.60 9.69
CA ARG A 737 16.59 -18.29 9.82
C ARG A 737 15.73 -19.26 9.03
N PHE A 738 15.88 -20.56 9.32
CA PHE A 738 15.32 -21.63 8.49
C PHE A 738 13.79 -21.52 8.35
N CYS A 739 13.09 -21.11 9.41
CA CYS A 739 11.64 -21.01 9.37
C CYS A 739 11.18 -19.88 8.44
N ALA A 740 11.75 -18.68 8.58
CA ALA A 740 11.41 -17.53 7.73
C ALA A 740 11.77 -17.74 6.24
N LYS A 741 12.72 -18.64 5.93
CA LYS A 741 13.05 -19.04 4.56
C LYS A 741 12.21 -20.22 4.05
N GLY A 742 11.27 -20.70 4.85
CA GLY A 742 10.25 -21.65 4.45
C GLY A 742 10.67 -23.11 4.42
N VAL A 743 11.53 -23.55 5.34
CA VAL A 743 11.97 -24.96 5.42
C VAL A 743 10.89 -25.86 6.02
N GLU A 744 10.44 -26.86 5.25
CA GLU A 744 9.48 -27.89 5.66
C GLU A 744 10.21 -29.16 6.14
N ASP A 745 9.96 -29.56 7.39
CA ASP A 745 10.48 -30.81 7.95
C ASP A 745 9.66 -32.05 7.51
N TRP A 746 10.08 -33.23 7.96
CA TRP A 746 9.41 -34.50 7.68
C TRP A 746 7.93 -34.53 8.09
N VAL A 747 7.56 -33.88 9.20
CA VAL A 747 6.18 -33.93 9.71
C VAL A 747 5.28 -33.10 8.80
N LEU A 748 5.66 -31.86 8.51
CA LEU A 748 4.91 -30.97 7.61
C LEU A 748 4.83 -31.57 6.19
N GLY A 749 5.95 -32.14 5.75
CA GLY A 749 6.04 -32.84 4.48
C GLY A 749 5.08 -34.04 4.36
N ALA A 750 4.99 -34.86 5.42
CA ALA A 750 4.06 -35.99 5.48
C ALA A 750 2.59 -35.54 5.51
N GLU A 751 2.25 -34.47 6.23
CA GLU A 751 0.90 -33.89 6.22
C GLU A 751 0.50 -33.44 4.82
N ARG A 752 1.40 -32.75 4.13
CA ARG A 752 1.19 -32.32 2.73
C ARG A 752 1.02 -33.51 1.80
N ALA A 753 1.87 -34.52 1.92
CA ALA A 753 1.78 -35.73 1.11
C ALA A 753 0.43 -36.45 1.29
N ASN A 754 -0.07 -36.51 2.52
CA ASN A 754 -1.38 -37.07 2.83
C ASN A 754 -2.51 -36.25 2.20
N ALA A 755 -2.45 -34.91 2.30
CA ALA A 755 -3.45 -34.02 1.69
C ALA A 755 -3.51 -34.18 0.16
N VAL A 756 -2.35 -34.24 -0.50
CA VAL A 756 -2.23 -34.48 -1.94
C VAL A 756 -2.78 -35.86 -2.31
N THR A 757 -2.40 -36.91 -1.59
CA THR A 757 -2.84 -38.29 -1.86
C THR A 757 -4.36 -38.42 -1.74
N ASN A 758 -4.95 -37.82 -0.71
CA ASN A 758 -6.39 -37.81 -0.50
C ASN A 758 -7.12 -37.04 -1.62
N ALA A 759 -6.59 -35.89 -2.04
CA ALA A 759 -7.18 -35.10 -3.10
C ALA A 759 -7.10 -35.79 -4.48
N LEU A 760 -6.01 -36.52 -4.77
CA LEU A 760 -5.90 -37.36 -5.98
C LEU A 760 -6.95 -38.48 -5.98
N ALA A 761 -7.10 -39.18 -4.85
CA ALA A 761 -8.09 -40.24 -4.69
C ALA A 761 -9.52 -39.73 -4.86
N ALA A 762 -9.85 -38.59 -4.25
CA ALA A 762 -11.15 -37.93 -4.40
C ALA A 762 -11.43 -37.49 -5.85
N SER A 763 -10.38 -37.18 -6.61
CA SER A 763 -10.48 -36.79 -8.03
C SER A 763 -10.48 -37.99 -9.00
N GLY A 764 -10.45 -39.23 -8.50
CA GLY A 764 -10.36 -40.44 -9.33
C GLY A 764 -9.06 -40.54 -10.14
N ARG A 765 -7.99 -39.85 -9.71
CA ARG A 765 -6.69 -39.82 -10.40
C ARG A 765 -5.77 -40.92 -9.86
N PRO A 766 -4.80 -41.39 -10.65
CA PRO A 766 -3.78 -42.33 -10.17
C PRO A 766 -3.02 -41.74 -8.98
N GLY A 767 -2.83 -42.56 -7.94
CA GLY A 767 -1.97 -42.23 -6.82
C GLY A 767 -0.49 -42.41 -7.15
N TYR A 768 0.37 -42.03 -6.21
CA TYR A 768 1.81 -42.30 -6.32
C TYR A 768 2.09 -43.79 -6.20
N SER A 769 2.98 -44.31 -7.05
CA SER A 769 3.49 -45.68 -6.94
C SER A 769 4.44 -45.88 -5.74
N GLU A 770 4.79 -44.79 -5.07
CA GLU A 770 5.78 -44.71 -4.00
C GLU A 770 5.24 -44.00 -2.76
N ARG A 771 5.96 -44.15 -1.63
CA ARG A 771 5.63 -43.51 -0.35
C ARG A 771 5.96 -42.02 -0.38
N LEU A 772 5.03 -41.20 -0.88
CA LEU A 772 5.21 -39.75 -0.97
C LEU A 772 5.50 -39.10 0.39
N ASP A 773 4.87 -39.60 1.45
CA ASP A 773 5.09 -39.18 2.85
C ASP A 773 6.53 -39.37 3.34
N ARG A 774 7.34 -40.15 2.61
CA ARG A 774 8.75 -40.39 2.90
C ARG A 774 9.72 -39.70 1.94
N ARG A 775 9.20 -38.89 1.03
CA ARG A 775 9.94 -38.20 -0.04
C ARG A 775 9.68 -36.70 -0.06
N MET A 776 8.47 -36.29 0.30
CA MET A 776 8.03 -34.92 0.35
C MET A 776 8.46 -34.31 1.69
N MET A 777 9.70 -33.82 1.75
CA MET A 777 10.23 -32.97 2.82
C MET A 777 11.48 -32.27 2.29
N ASP A 778 11.88 -31.17 2.90
CA ASP A 778 13.10 -30.50 2.48
C ASP A 778 14.34 -31.31 2.88
N TYR A 779 15.44 -31.07 2.17
CA TYR A 779 16.71 -31.71 2.47
C TYR A 779 17.87 -30.73 2.32
N VAL A 780 18.89 -30.96 3.14
CA VAL A 780 20.17 -30.26 3.05
C VAL A 780 21.02 -30.93 2.00
N GLN A 781 21.53 -30.16 1.04
CA GLN A 781 22.60 -30.58 0.14
C GLN A 781 23.90 -29.93 0.59
N ILE A 782 24.91 -30.74 0.90
CA ILE A 782 26.26 -30.23 1.21
C ILE A 782 26.95 -29.75 -0.07
N THR A 783 27.31 -28.46 -0.10
CA THR A 783 27.89 -27.79 -1.27
C THR A 783 29.41 -27.69 -1.22
N ASP A 784 30.04 -28.02 -0.09
CA ASP A 784 31.49 -27.98 0.05
C ASP A 784 32.17 -29.12 -0.70
N GLU A 785 33.29 -28.79 -1.36
CA GLU A 785 34.22 -29.80 -1.84
C GLU A 785 34.96 -30.46 -0.66
N LEU A 786 35.35 -31.72 -0.84
CA LEU A 786 36.20 -32.39 0.14
C LEU A 786 37.57 -31.71 0.19
N LEU A 787 38.20 -31.66 1.37
CA LEU A 787 39.57 -31.16 1.48
C LEU A 787 40.51 -32.00 0.59
N PRO A 788 41.53 -31.38 -0.04
CA PRO A 788 42.50 -32.11 -0.86
C PRO A 788 43.10 -33.29 -0.10
N ALA A 789 43.45 -34.38 -0.79
CA ALA A 789 44.05 -35.56 -0.15
C ALA A 789 45.35 -35.28 0.64
N THR A 790 46.02 -34.15 0.34
CA THR A 790 47.23 -33.68 1.01
C THR A 790 46.95 -32.82 2.25
N ASP A 791 45.69 -32.54 2.58
CA ASP A 791 45.34 -31.67 3.68
C ASP A 791 45.75 -32.28 5.05
N PRO A 792 46.36 -31.51 5.96
CA PRO A 792 46.73 -31.98 7.29
C PRO A 792 45.56 -32.55 8.10
N TYR A 793 44.32 -32.12 7.85
CA TYR A 793 43.13 -32.60 8.53
C TYR A 793 43.06 -34.13 8.57
N TRP A 794 43.36 -34.79 7.45
CA TRP A 794 43.27 -36.24 7.32
C TRP A 794 44.20 -37.00 8.29
N SER A 795 45.23 -36.31 8.82
CA SER A 795 46.20 -36.86 9.77
C SER A 795 45.86 -36.54 11.24
N LEU A 796 44.87 -35.69 11.51
CA LEU A 796 44.49 -35.33 12.87
C LEU A 796 43.89 -36.54 13.61
N PRO A 797 44.13 -36.68 14.93
CA PRO A 797 43.44 -37.68 15.73
C PRO A 797 41.92 -37.41 15.69
N ASP A 798 41.12 -38.47 15.81
CA ASP A 798 39.67 -38.31 15.90
C ASP A 798 39.28 -37.56 17.19
N LEU A 799 38.06 -37.03 17.22
CA LEU A 799 37.44 -36.52 18.45
C LEU A 799 37.35 -37.66 19.47
N GLN A 800 37.49 -37.34 20.76
CA GLN A 800 37.39 -38.35 21.82
C GLN A 800 35.96 -38.49 22.34
N GLY A 801 35.59 -39.69 22.79
CA GLY A 801 34.30 -39.95 23.42
C GLY A 801 33.17 -40.18 22.41
N ALA A 802 31.97 -39.71 22.74
CA ALA A 802 30.75 -39.93 21.96
C ALA A 802 30.72 -39.19 20.60
N ASP A 803 31.65 -38.25 20.38
CA ASP A 803 31.80 -37.44 19.16
C ASP A 803 32.80 -38.03 18.15
N ALA A 804 33.37 -39.20 18.42
CA ALA A 804 34.26 -39.89 17.49
C ALA A 804 33.49 -40.38 16.24
N CYS A 805 33.93 -39.99 15.04
CA CYS A 805 33.28 -40.36 13.79
C CYS A 805 34.12 -41.23 12.85
N TRP A 806 35.39 -41.49 13.17
CA TRP A 806 36.18 -42.51 12.48
C TRP A 806 36.02 -43.86 13.17
N GLU A 807 35.88 -44.93 12.39
CA GLU A 807 35.72 -46.30 12.91
C GLU A 807 36.73 -47.28 12.32
N GLY A 808 37.00 -48.37 13.04
CA GLY A 808 37.86 -49.46 12.59
C GLY A 808 39.26 -48.99 12.19
N GLU A 809 39.70 -49.32 10.98
CA GLU A 809 41.02 -48.90 10.48
C GLU A 809 41.15 -47.39 10.26
N LEU A 810 40.03 -46.66 10.10
CA LEU A 810 40.04 -45.20 9.91
C LEU A 810 40.23 -44.45 11.23
N ALA A 811 39.95 -45.10 12.37
CA ALA A 811 40.09 -44.52 13.72
C ALA A 811 41.54 -44.49 14.22
N ARG A 812 42.44 -45.26 13.59
CA ARG A 812 43.87 -45.27 13.95
C ARG A 812 44.49 -43.89 13.76
N SER A 813 45.49 -43.57 14.57
CA SER A 813 46.24 -42.33 14.39
C SER A 813 47.20 -42.45 13.19
N ALA A 814 47.53 -41.32 12.54
CA ALA A 814 48.54 -41.30 11.49
C ALA A 814 49.94 -41.72 11.99
N ALA A 815 50.17 -41.66 13.31
CA ALA A 815 51.39 -42.17 13.95
C ALA A 815 51.43 -43.71 14.03
N GLU A 816 50.27 -44.37 14.08
CA GLU A 816 50.14 -45.84 14.12
C GLU A 816 50.13 -46.46 12.71
N ASP A 817 49.47 -45.81 11.74
CA ASP A 817 49.45 -46.23 10.34
C ASP A 817 49.52 -45.01 9.39
N PRO A 818 50.65 -44.79 8.69
CA PRO A 818 50.84 -43.63 7.82
C PRO A 818 49.93 -43.63 6.58
N ARG A 819 49.17 -44.72 6.34
CA ARG A 819 48.20 -44.82 5.23
C ARG A 819 46.82 -44.27 5.59
N VAL A 820 46.56 -43.99 6.87
CA VAL A 820 45.25 -43.51 7.37
C VAL A 820 44.78 -42.24 6.64
N PRO A 821 45.60 -41.19 6.45
CA PRO A 821 45.15 -39.98 5.78
C PRO A 821 44.60 -40.26 4.37
N GLY A 822 45.32 -41.07 3.59
CA GLY A 822 44.89 -41.48 2.26
C GLY A 822 43.63 -42.36 2.27
N ARG A 823 43.47 -43.25 3.26
CA ARG A 823 42.25 -44.08 3.42
C ARG A 823 41.04 -43.25 3.80
N ARG A 824 41.18 -42.27 4.69
CA ARG A 824 40.09 -41.36 5.10
C ARG A 824 39.59 -40.53 3.91
N HIS A 825 40.52 -39.89 3.19
CA HIS A 825 40.16 -39.17 1.96
C HIS A 825 39.51 -40.08 0.92
N ALA A 826 40.06 -41.28 0.68
CA ALA A 826 39.50 -42.23 -0.29
C ALA A 826 38.08 -42.69 0.08
N ALA A 827 37.81 -42.94 1.37
CA ALA A 827 36.47 -43.29 1.85
C ALA A 827 35.47 -42.14 1.61
N CYS A 828 35.85 -40.90 1.94
CA CYS A 828 35.03 -39.72 1.70
C CYS A 828 34.78 -39.47 0.20
N SER A 829 35.84 -39.51 -0.61
CA SER A 829 35.76 -39.25 -2.05
C SER A 829 34.94 -40.33 -2.76
N SER A 830 35.09 -41.61 -2.36
CA SER A 830 34.30 -42.70 -2.93
C SER A 830 32.82 -42.62 -2.60
N TYR A 831 32.45 -42.07 -1.43
CA TYR A 831 31.06 -42.02 -0.99
C TYR A 831 30.36 -40.73 -1.45
N PHE A 832 30.96 -39.56 -1.23
CA PHE A 832 30.36 -38.26 -1.53
C PHE A 832 30.66 -37.73 -2.93
N GLY A 833 31.73 -38.19 -3.59
CA GLY A 833 32.13 -37.67 -4.91
C GLY A 833 32.45 -36.18 -4.91
N THR A 834 32.44 -35.54 -6.08
CA THR A 834 32.60 -34.08 -6.23
C THR A 834 31.26 -33.36 -6.28
N VAL A 835 31.25 -32.04 -6.06
CA VAL A 835 30.01 -31.25 -6.08
C VAL A 835 29.34 -31.25 -7.46
N GLN A 836 30.12 -31.29 -8.55
CA GLN A 836 29.60 -31.27 -9.93
C GLN A 836 28.86 -32.56 -10.30
N GLN A 837 29.11 -33.66 -9.57
CA GLN A 837 28.44 -34.95 -9.80
C GLN A 837 27.00 -34.98 -9.27
N GLN A 838 26.57 -33.98 -8.49
CA GLN A 838 25.26 -33.92 -7.83
C GLN A 838 24.87 -35.24 -7.14
N ASN A 839 25.83 -35.87 -6.46
CA ASN A 839 25.64 -37.19 -5.88
C ASN A 839 24.56 -37.14 -4.77
N ALA A 840 23.56 -38.02 -4.86
CA ALA A 840 22.47 -38.09 -3.89
C ALA A 840 22.93 -38.46 -2.47
N THR A 841 24.15 -38.99 -2.32
CA THR A 841 24.77 -39.23 -0.99
C THR A 841 25.15 -37.94 -0.26
N ARG A 842 25.17 -36.78 -0.93
CA ARG A 842 25.38 -35.46 -0.32
C ARG A 842 24.10 -34.80 0.17
N ASP A 843 22.97 -35.48 -0.01
CA ASP A 843 21.66 -34.97 0.37
C ASP A 843 21.17 -35.63 1.66
N PHE A 844 20.74 -34.82 2.61
CA PHE A 844 20.32 -35.26 3.94
C PHE A 844 18.91 -34.73 4.23
N PRO A 845 17.90 -35.61 4.36
CA PRO A 845 16.51 -35.22 4.61
C PRO A 845 16.38 -34.53 5.96
N ILE A 846 15.63 -33.42 6.00
CA ILE A 846 15.36 -32.67 7.23
C ILE A 846 14.24 -33.38 7.97
N LEU A 847 14.56 -33.94 9.12
CA LEU A 847 13.64 -34.64 10.00
C LEU A 847 12.92 -33.67 10.94
N GLU A 848 13.65 -32.66 11.41
CA GLU A 848 13.14 -31.56 12.25
C GLU A 848 13.80 -30.25 11.83
N ALA A 849 13.03 -29.17 11.79
CA ALA A 849 13.50 -27.83 11.43
C ALA A 849 13.20 -26.83 12.55
N TYR A 850 14.21 -26.06 12.93
CA TYR A 850 14.13 -24.95 13.89
C TYR A 850 14.77 -23.71 13.27
N ASP A 851 14.46 -22.51 13.79
CA ASP A 851 14.91 -21.25 13.17
C ASP A 851 16.44 -21.13 13.08
N ASP A 852 17.15 -21.72 14.04
CA ASP A 852 18.61 -21.68 14.17
C ASP A 852 19.34 -22.97 13.77
N HIS A 853 18.64 -24.11 13.62
CA HIS A 853 19.24 -25.39 13.26
C HIS A 853 18.26 -26.38 12.61
N VAL A 854 18.81 -27.39 11.94
CA VAL A 854 18.04 -28.51 11.38
C VAL A 854 18.62 -29.85 11.84
N VAL A 855 17.74 -30.83 12.05
CA VAL A 855 18.11 -32.23 12.34
C VAL A 855 17.90 -33.04 11.08
N VAL A 856 18.95 -33.72 10.62
CA VAL A 856 18.95 -34.43 9.34
C VAL A 856 19.20 -35.93 9.49
N GLY A 857 18.54 -36.71 8.63
CA GLY A 857 18.68 -38.17 8.54
C GLY A 857 19.50 -38.58 7.32
N ARG A 858 19.20 -39.76 6.75
CA ARG A 858 19.73 -40.18 5.42
C ARG A 858 18.61 -40.56 4.47
N PHE A 859 18.90 -40.51 3.18
CA PHE A 859 18.12 -41.23 2.19
C PHE A 859 18.61 -42.66 2.00
N ALA A 860 17.69 -43.58 1.73
CA ALA A 860 17.98 -44.95 1.32
C ALA A 860 17.15 -45.32 0.08
N THR A 861 17.71 -46.21 -0.74
CA THR A 861 17.00 -46.80 -1.89
C THR A 861 16.28 -48.08 -1.44
N ILE A 862 14.95 -48.11 -1.52
CA ILE A 862 14.15 -49.23 -1.00
C ILE A 862 13.48 -50.00 -2.15
N ALA A 863 13.52 -51.33 -2.10
CA ALA A 863 12.87 -52.23 -3.05
C ALA A 863 11.36 -52.35 -2.76
N PRO A 864 10.48 -52.63 -3.76
CA PRO A 864 10.78 -53.06 -5.13
C PRO A 864 11.05 -51.92 -6.13
N ASN A 865 10.60 -50.70 -5.85
CA ASN A 865 10.60 -49.59 -6.82
C ASN A 865 11.91 -48.81 -6.90
N LYS A 866 12.92 -49.16 -6.08
CA LYS A 866 14.21 -48.48 -5.97
C LYS A 866 14.05 -46.97 -5.74
N THR A 867 13.06 -46.59 -4.95
CA THR A 867 12.71 -45.21 -4.63
C THR A 867 13.62 -44.68 -3.53
N ARG A 868 13.96 -43.39 -3.62
CA ARG A 868 14.76 -42.68 -2.63
C ARG A 868 13.84 -42.22 -1.50
N GLU A 869 13.88 -42.87 -0.34
CA GLU A 869 13.05 -42.56 0.84
C GLU A 869 13.93 -42.10 2.00
N ALA A 870 13.45 -41.19 2.84
CA ALA A 870 14.19 -40.87 4.06
C ALA A 870 14.07 -42.00 5.09
N ILE A 871 15.17 -42.21 5.79
CA ILE A 871 15.23 -42.98 7.02
C ILE A 871 15.29 -41.98 8.17
N TYR A 872 14.33 -42.09 9.09
CA TYR A 872 14.25 -41.30 10.32
C TYR A 872 15.43 -41.64 11.27
N SER A 873 15.35 -41.30 12.56
CA SER A 873 16.38 -41.66 13.56
C SER A 873 16.46 -43.18 13.82
N ASP A 874 17.21 -43.90 12.97
CA ASP A 874 17.40 -45.35 13.01
C ASP A 874 18.88 -45.71 13.22
N ALA A 875 19.15 -46.84 13.88
CA ALA A 875 20.52 -47.30 14.15
C ALA A 875 21.33 -47.60 12.87
N SER A 876 20.66 -47.89 11.75
CA SER A 876 21.32 -48.06 10.44
C SER A 876 21.92 -46.77 9.87
N ASN A 877 21.60 -45.60 10.43
CA ASN A 877 22.16 -44.32 9.98
C ASN A 877 23.59 -44.08 10.48
N VAL A 878 23.94 -44.66 11.63
CA VAL A 878 25.20 -44.43 12.37
C VAL A 878 26.45 -44.42 11.47
N PRO A 879 26.74 -45.45 10.64
CA PRO A 879 27.96 -45.45 9.84
C PRO A 879 28.01 -44.30 8.81
N TYR A 880 26.85 -43.86 8.32
CA TYR A 880 26.75 -42.81 7.30
C TYR A 880 26.84 -41.41 7.92
N MET A 881 26.18 -41.18 9.05
CA MET A 881 26.23 -39.90 9.77
C MET A 881 27.61 -39.63 10.35
N LYS A 882 28.29 -40.67 10.85
CA LYS A 882 29.70 -40.59 11.24
C LYS A 882 30.57 -40.17 10.05
N LEU A 883 30.44 -40.87 8.93
CA LEU A 883 31.20 -40.55 7.72
C LEU A 883 30.96 -39.11 7.26
N ALA A 884 29.71 -38.63 7.24
CA ALA A 884 29.38 -37.26 6.86
C ALA A 884 30.06 -36.22 7.76
N ARG A 885 29.93 -36.32 9.09
CA ARG A 885 30.55 -35.38 10.03
C ARG A 885 32.07 -35.29 9.85
N CYS A 886 32.72 -36.44 9.70
CA CYS A 886 34.18 -36.55 9.56
C CYS A 886 34.68 -36.14 8.16
N CYS A 887 33.94 -36.41 7.09
CA CYS A 887 34.35 -36.01 5.74
C CYS A 887 34.20 -34.51 5.47
N PHE A 888 33.35 -33.84 6.25
CA PHE A 888 33.16 -32.39 6.19
C PHE A 888 33.63 -31.69 7.47
N HIS A 889 34.68 -32.20 8.13
CA HIS A 889 35.43 -31.43 9.14
C HIS A 889 34.59 -30.85 10.30
N ASN A 890 33.43 -31.44 10.62
CA ASN A 890 32.42 -30.92 11.54
C ASN A 890 31.77 -29.58 11.13
N GLN A 891 31.98 -29.10 9.90
CA GLN A 891 31.37 -27.90 9.36
C GLN A 891 31.24 -27.97 7.84
N ALA A 892 30.06 -27.69 7.31
CA ALA A 892 29.84 -27.71 5.86
C ALA A 892 29.03 -26.50 5.41
N GLY A 893 29.45 -25.88 4.30
CA GLY A 893 28.58 -25.08 3.44
C GLY A 893 27.45 -25.93 2.88
N PHE A 894 26.25 -25.36 2.85
CA PHE A 894 25.07 -26.09 2.46
C PHE A 894 24.07 -25.24 1.69
N THR A 895 23.12 -25.92 1.05
CA THR A 895 21.89 -25.32 0.53
C THR A 895 20.72 -26.20 0.95
N VAL A 896 19.52 -25.62 1.05
CA VAL A 896 18.29 -26.36 1.33
C VAL A 896 17.49 -26.49 0.04
N ARG A 897 16.89 -27.66 -0.18
CA ARG A 897 16.10 -27.97 -1.38
C ARG A 897 14.77 -28.58 -1.03
N GLY A 898 13.76 -28.33 -1.87
CA GLY A 898 12.49 -29.04 -1.82
C GLY A 898 12.66 -30.52 -2.17
N GLY A 899 11.95 -31.41 -1.49
CA GLY A 899 11.87 -32.85 -1.84
C GLY A 899 10.55 -33.18 -2.53
N ALA A 900 10.61 -33.88 -3.68
CA ALA A 900 9.43 -34.30 -4.46
C ALA A 900 8.42 -33.19 -4.80
N GLN A 901 8.89 -31.93 -4.89
CA GLN A 901 8.07 -30.74 -5.13
C GLN A 901 8.73 -29.80 -6.13
N TRP A 902 7.92 -28.96 -6.75
CA TRP A 902 8.36 -27.81 -7.53
C TRP A 902 8.40 -26.56 -6.65
N ILE A 903 9.50 -25.83 -6.73
CA ILE A 903 9.75 -24.59 -5.99
C ILE A 903 9.64 -23.40 -6.95
N THR A 904 8.75 -22.47 -6.64
CA THR A 904 8.47 -21.27 -7.42
C THR A 904 9.11 -20.04 -6.79
N VAL A 905 9.94 -19.34 -7.55
CA VAL A 905 10.66 -18.15 -7.10
C VAL A 905 10.51 -17.05 -8.14
N GLY A 906 10.09 -15.86 -7.68
CA GLY A 906 10.02 -14.64 -8.51
C GLY A 906 11.24 -13.75 -8.32
N THR A 907 11.63 -12.99 -9.34
CA THR A 907 12.76 -12.03 -9.22
C THR A 907 12.46 -10.84 -8.32
N THR A 908 11.17 -10.49 -8.14
CA THR A 908 10.74 -9.36 -7.31
C THR A 908 10.20 -9.85 -5.96
N LEU A 909 9.29 -10.83 -5.98
CA LEU A 909 8.67 -11.36 -4.76
C LEU A 909 9.50 -12.43 -4.04
N GLY A 910 10.54 -12.97 -4.69
CA GLY A 910 11.34 -14.06 -4.11
C GLY A 910 10.57 -15.37 -3.96
N PHE A 911 10.97 -16.19 -2.99
CA PHE A 911 10.25 -17.40 -2.60
C PHE A 911 9.21 -17.04 -1.54
N MET A 912 7.95 -17.40 -1.79
CA MET A 912 6.86 -17.14 -0.86
C MET A 912 6.66 -18.33 0.09
N SER A 913 6.66 -18.05 1.39
CA SER A 913 6.41 -19.02 2.46
C SER A 913 5.62 -18.39 3.59
N HIS A 914 4.89 -19.23 4.32
CA HIS A 914 4.10 -18.92 5.49
C HIS A 914 4.60 -19.69 6.71
N LEU A 915 5.90 -20.04 6.76
CA LEU A 915 6.47 -20.73 7.91
C LEU A 915 7.08 -19.72 8.88
N LEU A 916 6.79 -19.91 10.16
CA LEU A 916 7.25 -19.08 11.27
C LEU A 916 7.81 -19.98 12.38
N PRO A 917 8.72 -19.49 13.23
CA PRO A 917 9.11 -20.20 14.44
C PRO A 917 7.99 -20.16 15.48
N ASP A 918 7.67 -21.31 16.07
CA ASP A 918 6.80 -21.38 17.26
C ASP A 918 7.56 -20.94 18.53
N ALA A 919 6.91 -21.05 19.70
CA ALA A 919 7.51 -20.71 20.99
C ALA A 919 8.75 -21.55 21.35
N THR A 920 8.92 -22.72 20.73
CA THR A 920 10.09 -23.60 20.89
C THR A 920 11.18 -23.33 19.83
N GLY A 921 10.90 -22.46 18.86
CA GLY A 921 11.74 -22.17 17.71
C GLY A 921 11.56 -23.16 16.56
N ARG A 922 10.63 -24.11 16.64
CA ARG A 922 10.35 -25.09 15.57
C ARG A 922 9.58 -24.41 14.43
N CYS A 923 9.90 -24.78 13.20
CA CYS A 923 9.21 -24.23 12.04
C CYS A 923 7.80 -24.83 11.91
N VAL A 924 6.79 -23.97 11.90
CA VAL A 924 5.38 -24.35 11.75
C VAL A 924 4.67 -23.42 10.76
N PRO A 925 3.60 -23.89 10.09
CA PRO A 925 2.73 -23.02 9.31
C PRO A 925 2.13 -21.92 10.18
N SER A 926 2.12 -20.71 9.64
CA SER A 926 1.47 -19.56 10.23
C SER A 926 -0.03 -19.81 10.38
N CYS A 927 -0.55 -19.38 11.53
CA CYS A 927 -1.97 -19.34 11.80
C CYS A 927 -2.63 -18.06 11.27
N ASP A 928 -1.84 -17.09 10.79
CA ASP A 928 -2.38 -15.86 10.22
C ASP A 928 -3.02 -16.17 8.86
N PRO A 929 -4.34 -15.96 8.69
CA PRO A 929 -5.00 -16.17 7.41
C PRO A 929 -4.38 -15.36 6.27
N ARG A 930 -3.73 -14.24 6.57
CA ARG A 930 -3.05 -13.38 5.59
C ARG A 930 -1.94 -14.12 4.87
N GLU A 931 -1.21 -14.96 5.59
CA GLU A 931 -0.04 -15.63 5.07
C GLU A 931 -0.40 -16.90 4.29
N GLN A 932 -1.65 -17.35 4.29
CA GLN A 932 -2.06 -18.61 3.65
C GLN A 932 -1.73 -18.68 2.15
N LEU A 933 -1.79 -17.55 1.44
CA LEU A 933 -1.43 -17.49 0.02
C LEU A 933 0.07 -17.32 -0.22
N LEU A 934 0.90 -17.11 0.81
CA LEU A 934 2.35 -17.12 0.70
C LEU A 934 2.86 -18.57 0.51
N ASN A 935 2.63 -19.10 -0.69
CA ASN A 935 2.97 -20.46 -1.07
C ASN A 935 3.74 -20.48 -2.40
N GLY A 936 4.98 -20.95 -2.33
CA GLY A 936 5.85 -21.19 -3.49
C GLY A 936 6.00 -22.66 -3.87
N ARG A 937 5.15 -23.57 -3.39
CA ARG A 937 5.33 -25.03 -3.56
C ARG A 937 4.19 -25.66 -4.37
N ALA A 938 4.54 -26.49 -5.35
CA ALA A 938 3.59 -27.32 -6.11
C ALA A 938 3.99 -28.82 -6.04
N PRO A 939 3.06 -29.75 -5.80
CA PRO A 939 3.37 -31.18 -5.92
C PRO A 939 3.60 -31.57 -7.39
N ALA A 940 4.46 -32.57 -7.61
CA ALA A 940 4.60 -33.21 -8.92
C ALA A 940 3.52 -34.30 -9.05
N LEU A 941 2.45 -34.03 -9.80
CA LEU A 941 1.32 -34.96 -9.90
C LEU A 941 1.63 -36.11 -10.87
N PRO A 942 1.30 -37.36 -10.54
CA PRO A 942 1.48 -38.48 -11.45
C PRO A 942 0.73 -38.28 -12.76
N TYR A 943 1.27 -38.85 -13.84
CA TYR A 943 0.56 -38.93 -15.10
C TYR A 943 -0.77 -39.68 -14.95
N GLY A 944 -1.80 -39.16 -15.59
CA GLY A 944 -3.13 -39.74 -15.62
C GLY A 944 -3.78 -39.39 -16.95
N PRO A 945 -4.35 -40.39 -17.67
CA PRO A 945 -4.98 -40.16 -18.97
C PRO A 945 -6.23 -39.28 -18.82
N GLY A 946 -6.55 -38.50 -19.85
CA GLY A 946 -7.72 -37.61 -19.89
C GLY A 946 -7.44 -36.16 -19.49
N GLU A 947 -8.39 -35.28 -19.80
CA GLU A 947 -8.35 -33.88 -19.37
C GLU A 947 -8.56 -33.77 -17.87
N PHE A 948 -7.71 -32.99 -17.21
CA PHE A 948 -7.78 -32.73 -15.79
C PHE A 948 -7.20 -31.37 -15.50
N ALA A 949 -7.93 -30.59 -14.73
CA ALA A 949 -7.42 -29.39 -14.08
C ALA A 949 -8.01 -29.36 -12.68
N PRO A 950 -7.19 -29.37 -11.61
CA PRO A 950 -7.70 -29.26 -10.26
C PRO A 950 -8.20 -27.83 -10.01
N HIS A 951 -9.16 -27.69 -9.09
CA HIS A 951 -9.52 -26.37 -8.59
C HIS A 951 -8.31 -25.74 -7.88
N ARG A 952 -8.16 -24.40 -7.99
CA ARG A 952 -6.98 -23.68 -7.50
C ARG A 952 -6.77 -23.77 -5.99
N ASP A 953 -7.83 -24.05 -5.24
CA ASP A 953 -7.83 -24.14 -3.77
C ASP A 953 -7.60 -25.57 -3.26
N THR A 954 -7.27 -26.51 -4.14
CA THR A 954 -6.96 -27.88 -3.74
C THR A 954 -5.46 -28.04 -3.45
N PRO A 955 -5.06 -29.01 -2.60
CA PRO A 955 -3.65 -29.35 -2.38
C PRO A 955 -2.90 -29.81 -3.65
N LEU A 956 -3.62 -30.08 -4.75
CA LEU A 956 -3.06 -30.50 -6.04
C LEU A 956 -2.51 -29.33 -6.86
N ALA A 957 -2.83 -28.10 -6.47
CA ALA A 957 -2.40 -26.89 -7.14
C ALA A 957 -1.48 -26.07 -6.23
N MET A 958 -0.57 -25.33 -6.84
CA MET A 958 0.03 -24.17 -6.21
C MET A 958 -0.86 -22.96 -6.49
N ARG A 959 -1.15 -22.20 -5.44
CA ARG A 959 -1.81 -20.90 -5.51
C ARG A 959 -1.00 -19.92 -4.69
N ASN A 960 -0.74 -18.76 -5.28
CA ASN A 960 -0.26 -17.57 -4.59
C ASN A 960 -1.21 -16.39 -4.90
N PRO A 961 -0.97 -15.17 -4.38
CA PRO A 961 -1.86 -14.04 -4.63
C PRO A 961 -2.01 -13.69 -6.12
N ALA A 962 -0.96 -13.91 -6.92
CA ALA A 962 -0.90 -13.50 -8.34
C ALA A 962 -1.41 -14.57 -9.30
N PHE A 963 -1.17 -15.85 -9.07
CA PHE A 963 -1.57 -16.92 -9.99
C PHE A 963 -1.62 -18.30 -9.32
N SER A 964 -2.21 -19.25 -10.04
CA SER A 964 -2.23 -20.67 -9.70
C SER A 964 -1.88 -21.55 -10.89
N PHE A 965 -1.25 -22.69 -10.61
CA PHE A 965 -0.95 -23.72 -11.60
C PHE A 965 -0.83 -25.09 -10.93
N PHE A 966 -0.78 -26.15 -11.72
CA PHE A 966 -0.38 -27.47 -11.27
C PHE A 966 0.65 -28.05 -12.24
N VAL A 967 1.46 -29.00 -11.77
CA VAL A 967 2.42 -29.69 -12.64
C VAL A 967 2.07 -31.17 -12.72
N GLN A 968 1.80 -31.63 -13.94
CA GLN A 968 1.59 -33.03 -14.23
C GLN A 968 2.87 -33.63 -14.80
N ASN A 969 3.28 -34.79 -14.29
CA ASN A 969 4.41 -35.54 -14.82
C ASN A 969 4.14 -36.00 -16.25
N GLY A 970 5.23 -36.20 -17.00
CA GLY A 970 5.16 -36.91 -18.27
C GLY A 970 4.96 -38.41 -18.07
N PHE A 971 4.98 -39.17 -19.15
CA PHE A 971 4.96 -40.63 -19.11
C PHE A 971 6.00 -41.23 -20.06
N THR A 972 6.38 -42.46 -19.76
CA THR A 972 7.12 -43.33 -20.67
C THR A 972 6.28 -44.56 -21.00
N ILE A 973 6.62 -45.28 -22.07
CA ILE A 973 5.93 -46.51 -22.43
C ILE A 973 6.74 -47.67 -21.86
N ASP A 974 6.11 -48.52 -21.05
CA ASP A 974 6.76 -49.72 -20.52
C ASP A 974 6.98 -50.77 -21.63
N PRO A 975 8.24 -51.05 -22.02
CA PRO A 975 8.56 -52.03 -23.05
C PRO A 975 8.29 -53.47 -22.59
N GLU A 976 8.13 -53.73 -21.29
CA GLU A 976 7.91 -55.06 -20.72
C GLU A 976 6.41 -55.41 -20.53
N SER A 977 5.50 -54.53 -20.95
CA SER A 977 4.05 -54.74 -20.86
C SER A 977 3.61 -56.00 -21.64
N THR A 978 3.47 -57.11 -20.91
CA THR A 978 3.15 -58.44 -21.43
C THR A 978 1.64 -58.58 -21.63
N GLY A 979 1.12 -58.01 -22.71
CA GLY A 979 -0.32 -58.10 -23.02
C GLY A 979 -0.80 -57.47 -24.32
N GLY A 980 0.09 -57.03 -25.22
CA GLY A 980 -0.28 -56.44 -26.50
C GLY A 980 -0.85 -55.02 -26.42
N GLY A 981 -0.93 -54.42 -25.22
CA GLY A 981 -1.28 -53.01 -25.01
C GLY A 981 -0.12 -52.23 -24.41
N LEU A 982 0.30 -51.14 -25.07
CA LEU A 982 1.33 -50.23 -24.57
C LEU A 982 0.80 -49.54 -23.30
N THR A 983 1.46 -49.76 -22.15
CA THR A 983 1.07 -49.15 -20.88
C THR A 983 1.93 -47.91 -20.62
N ALA A 984 1.29 -46.76 -20.40
CA ALA A 984 1.96 -45.53 -19.99
C ALA A 984 2.31 -45.60 -18.50
N VAL A 985 3.58 -45.35 -18.17
CA VAL A 985 4.11 -45.32 -16.80
C VAL A 985 4.58 -43.91 -16.47
N ASP A 986 4.29 -43.45 -15.27
CA ASP A 986 4.66 -42.12 -14.78
C ASP A 986 6.17 -41.85 -14.93
N SER A 987 6.52 -40.67 -15.45
CA SER A 987 7.89 -40.22 -15.65
C SER A 987 8.19 -39.08 -14.69
N VAL A 988 8.76 -39.41 -13.53
CA VAL A 988 9.11 -38.43 -12.50
C VAL A 988 10.18 -37.47 -13.04
N PRO A 989 10.02 -36.14 -12.87
CA PRO A 989 10.99 -35.16 -13.33
C PRO A 989 12.37 -35.36 -12.68
N THR A 990 13.44 -35.02 -13.41
CA THR A 990 14.78 -34.96 -12.83
C THR A 990 14.96 -33.68 -12.01
N ARG A 991 15.75 -33.73 -10.93
CA ARG A 991 16.15 -32.53 -10.16
C ARG A 991 16.73 -31.46 -11.09
N GLU A 992 16.49 -30.19 -10.77
CA GLU A 992 16.89 -29.03 -11.59
C GLU A 992 16.18 -28.94 -12.95
N THR A 993 15.15 -29.75 -13.19
CA THR A 993 14.22 -29.44 -14.29
C THR A 993 13.45 -28.20 -13.90
N PHE A 994 13.46 -27.15 -14.72
CA PHE A 994 12.79 -25.90 -14.39
C PHE A 994 11.99 -25.34 -15.55
N TYR A 995 10.89 -24.69 -15.19
CA TYR A 995 10.19 -23.76 -16.04
C TYR A 995 10.69 -22.33 -15.81
N ALA A 996 10.77 -21.56 -16.89
CA ALA A 996 10.97 -20.12 -16.85
C ALA A 996 9.87 -19.40 -17.65
N PHE A 997 9.28 -18.37 -17.05
CA PHE A 997 8.31 -17.49 -17.69
C PHE A 997 8.36 -16.09 -17.07
N GLN A 998 7.74 -15.13 -17.76
CA GLN A 998 7.63 -13.75 -17.29
C GLN A 998 6.16 -13.40 -17.11
N THR A 999 5.86 -12.62 -16.07
CA THR A 999 4.55 -11.97 -15.91
C THR A 999 4.69 -10.50 -16.29
N ARG A 1000 3.71 -9.99 -17.04
CA ARG A 1000 3.62 -8.58 -17.43
C ARG A 1000 2.21 -8.06 -17.19
N GLY A 1001 2.05 -6.74 -17.14
CA GLY A 1001 0.77 -6.09 -16.89
C GLY A 1001 0.56 -5.73 -15.43
N GLN A 1002 1.64 -5.33 -14.73
CA GLN A 1002 1.59 -4.89 -13.34
C GLN A 1002 0.60 -3.75 -13.13
N PHE A 1003 0.05 -3.69 -11.91
CA PHE A 1003 -0.77 -2.57 -11.48
C PHE A 1003 0.07 -1.28 -11.44
N SER A 1004 -0.48 -0.21 -12.02
CA SER A 1004 0.14 1.11 -11.99
C SER A 1004 -0.82 2.09 -11.33
N PRO A 1005 -0.44 2.71 -10.20
CA PRO A 1005 -1.27 3.70 -9.54
C PRO A 1005 -1.43 4.95 -10.42
N LEU A 1006 -2.57 5.64 -10.28
CA LEU A 1006 -2.80 6.97 -10.83
C LEU A 1006 -1.97 7.97 -10.02
N VAL A 1007 -0.88 8.44 -10.63
CA VAL A 1007 0.09 9.33 -10.01
C VAL A 1007 0.18 10.64 -10.76
N ILE A 1008 0.22 11.74 -10.02
CA ILE A 1008 0.66 13.05 -10.51
C ILE A 1008 2.07 13.28 -9.98
N ASP A 1009 3.04 13.42 -10.87
CA ASP A 1009 4.44 13.63 -10.51
C ASP A 1009 4.81 15.12 -10.57
N LEU A 1010 5.14 15.70 -9.41
CA LEU A 1010 5.53 17.10 -9.29
C LEU A 1010 6.89 17.40 -9.94
N THR A 1011 7.79 16.42 -10.04
CA THR A 1011 9.15 16.63 -10.57
C THR A 1011 9.14 16.74 -12.09
N SER A 1012 8.58 15.75 -12.78
CA SER A 1012 8.51 15.73 -14.25
C SER A 1012 7.63 16.85 -14.80
N ALA A 1013 6.51 17.14 -14.16
CA ALA A 1013 5.55 18.11 -14.66
C ALA A 1013 6.00 19.58 -14.49
N THR A 1014 6.98 19.86 -13.63
CA THR A 1014 7.51 21.23 -13.40
C THR A 1014 8.92 21.43 -13.95
N GLY A 1015 9.62 20.36 -14.35
CA GLY A 1015 11.02 20.41 -14.75
C GLY A 1015 12.00 20.68 -13.59
N SER A 1016 11.54 20.59 -12.34
CA SER A 1016 12.37 20.74 -11.15
C SER A 1016 13.08 19.43 -10.80
N THR A 1017 14.34 19.52 -10.36
CA THR A 1017 15.11 18.38 -9.84
C THR A 1017 14.97 18.20 -8.32
N SER A 1018 14.24 19.10 -7.64
CA SER A 1018 14.07 19.08 -6.18
C SER A 1018 12.64 19.45 -5.79
N VAL A 1019 12.03 18.57 -5.01
CA VAL A 1019 10.70 18.70 -4.41
C VAL A 1019 10.83 18.44 -2.91
N ASN A 1020 10.08 19.18 -2.12
CA ASN A 1020 9.92 18.97 -0.69
C ASN A 1020 8.50 19.35 -0.26
N PRO A 1021 7.48 18.55 -0.63
CA PRO A 1021 6.10 18.84 -0.27
C PRO A 1021 5.93 19.00 1.25
N GLN A 1022 5.18 20.00 1.68
CA GLN A 1022 4.97 20.34 3.09
C GLN A 1022 3.52 20.19 3.54
N SER A 1023 2.56 20.59 2.68
CA SER A 1023 1.14 20.48 2.99
C SER A 1023 0.30 20.41 1.72
N MET A 1024 -0.94 19.94 1.88
CA MET A 1024 -1.93 19.82 0.81
C MET A 1024 -3.28 20.40 1.28
N ARG A 1025 -3.99 21.08 0.38
CA ARG A 1025 -5.35 21.60 0.64
C ARG A 1025 -6.22 21.54 -0.61
N PHE A 1026 -7.43 21.02 -0.47
CA PHE A 1026 -8.43 21.08 -1.54
C PHE A 1026 -9.11 22.45 -1.59
N ILE A 1027 -9.21 23.03 -2.78
CA ILE A 1027 -9.87 24.29 -3.07
C ILE A 1027 -11.14 23.99 -3.85
N GLU A 1028 -12.26 23.84 -3.12
CA GLU A 1028 -13.55 23.43 -3.67
C GLU A 1028 -14.04 24.34 -4.80
N THR A 1029 -13.88 25.65 -4.66
CA THR A 1029 -14.31 26.66 -5.64
C THR A 1029 -13.60 26.54 -6.98
N LEU A 1030 -12.41 25.91 -7.02
CA LEU A 1030 -11.66 25.66 -8.25
C LEU A 1030 -11.74 24.20 -8.71
N GLY A 1031 -12.17 23.28 -7.84
CA GLY A 1031 -12.02 21.85 -8.07
C GLY A 1031 -10.54 21.42 -8.16
N GLN A 1032 -9.66 22.13 -7.44
CA GLN A 1032 -8.20 21.96 -7.53
C GLN A 1032 -7.59 21.62 -6.17
N ILE A 1033 -6.45 20.93 -6.19
CA ILE A 1033 -5.64 20.68 -5.00
C ILE A 1033 -4.42 21.60 -5.02
N ALA A 1034 -4.24 22.38 -3.96
CA ALA A 1034 -3.04 23.15 -3.70
C ALA A 1034 -2.03 22.30 -2.93
N VAL A 1035 -0.82 22.21 -3.45
CA VAL A 1035 0.33 21.57 -2.80
C VAL A 1035 1.38 22.62 -2.55
N VAL A 1036 1.77 22.76 -1.29
CA VAL A 1036 2.86 23.66 -0.89
C VAL A 1036 4.15 22.88 -0.87
N ASP A 1037 5.13 23.35 -1.63
CA ASP A 1037 6.45 22.74 -1.74
C ASP A 1037 7.50 23.67 -1.12
N GLY A 1038 8.21 23.15 -0.12
CA GLY A 1038 9.21 23.89 0.63
C GLY A 1038 10.56 24.00 -0.09
N ALA A 1039 10.74 23.37 -1.26
CA ALA A 1039 11.90 23.50 -2.11
C ALA A 1039 11.67 24.59 -3.16
N ALA A 1040 12.04 24.34 -4.42
CA ALA A 1040 12.03 25.37 -5.44
C ALA A 1040 10.65 25.67 -6.03
N GLN A 1041 9.60 24.87 -5.75
CA GLN A 1041 8.31 24.98 -6.46
C GLN A 1041 7.29 25.94 -5.83
N GLY A 1042 7.42 26.28 -4.54
CA GLY A 1042 6.54 27.22 -3.86
C GLY A 1042 5.11 26.69 -3.69
N LEU A 1043 4.23 27.00 -4.64
CA LEU A 1043 2.83 26.55 -4.68
C LEU A 1043 2.51 25.92 -6.04
N VAL A 1044 1.98 24.69 -6.01
CA VAL A 1044 1.52 23.95 -7.20
C VAL A 1044 0.02 23.72 -7.09
N LEU A 1045 -0.71 23.90 -8.20
CA LEU A 1045 -2.13 23.59 -8.29
C LEU A 1045 -2.33 22.38 -9.21
N ILE A 1046 -3.16 21.46 -8.78
CA ILE A 1046 -3.54 20.25 -9.52
C ILE A 1046 -5.02 20.37 -9.87
N ASP A 1047 -5.34 20.25 -11.15
CA ASP A 1047 -6.71 20.17 -11.63
C ASP A 1047 -7.20 18.73 -11.62
N LEU A 1048 -8.29 18.49 -10.90
CA LEU A 1048 -8.91 17.17 -10.80
C LEU A 1048 -9.71 16.79 -12.07
N SER A 1049 -10.05 17.78 -12.91
CA SER A 1049 -10.73 17.54 -14.18
C SER A 1049 -9.80 16.88 -15.21
N LEU A 1050 -8.52 17.25 -15.16
CA LEU A 1050 -7.47 16.76 -16.06
C LEU A 1050 -6.49 15.80 -15.36
N VAL A 1051 -6.53 15.71 -14.03
CA VAL A 1051 -5.57 14.99 -13.17
C VAL A 1051 -4.13 15.35 -13.56
N SER A 1052 -3.86 16.65 -13.60
CA SER A 1052 -2.57 17.20 -14.01
C SER A 1052 -2.31 18.55 -13.36
N ILE A 1053 -1.10 19.07 -13.49
CA ILE A 1053 -0.76 20.41 -13.02
C ILE A 1053 -1.61 21.44 -13.79
N ALA A 1054 -2.40 22.22 -13.06
CA ALA A 1054 -3.37 23.16 -13.61
C ALA A 1054 -2.73 24.35 -14.33
N ARG A 1055 -1.55 24.80 -13.84
CA ARG A 1055 -0.82 26.01 -14.27
C ARG A 1055 0.67 25.89 -13.92
N ALA A 1056 1.51 26.74 -14.52
CA ALA A 1056 2.91 26.84 -14.09
C ALA A 1056 2.99 27.11 -12.58
N PRO A 1057 3.93 26.48 -11.84
CA PRO A 1057 4.07 26.71 -10.41
C PRO A 1057 4.34 28.18 -10.09
N TYR A 1058 3.93 28.59 -8.90
CA TYR A 1058 4.16 29.94 -8.41
C TYR A 1058 5.53 29.98 -7.72
N TYR A 1059 6.47 30.68 -8.35
CA TYR A 1059 7.85 30.85 -7.91
C TYR A 1059 8.10 32.22 -7.30
#